data_AF-A0A7G2IRC5-F1
#
_entry.id   AF-A0A7G2IRC5-F1
#
_cell.length_a   1.000
_cell.length_b   1.000
_cell.length_c   1.000
_cell.angle_alpha   90.00
_cell.angle_beta   90.00
_cell.angle_gamma   90.00
#
_symmetry.space_group_name_H-M   'P 1'
#
loop_
_entity.id
_entity.type
_entity.pdbx_description
1 polymer ?
#
loop_
_entity_poly.entity_id
_entity_poly.type
_entity_poly.pdbx_seq_one_letter_code
_entity_poly.pdbx_strand_id
1 'polypeptide(L)'
;MNVLEVDLHKLTVSDPFLGQYQQLVRDVVIPYQWDALNDRIAEAEPSHAIENFRIAAGLQDGEFYGMVFQDSDVAKWLEAVAWSLCQKPDAELEKTADEVIELVAAAQCEDGYLNTYFTVKAPDERWTNLAECHELYCAGHLIEAGVAFFQATGKRRLLEVVCRLADHIDSVFGLRENQLRGYPGHPEIELALMRLYEVTQQPRYMALVNYFVEQRGAQPHFYDEEYEKRGQTSYWHTYGPAWMVKDKPYSQAHQPISEQQTAIGHAVRFVYLMTGVAHLARLSQDEGKRQDCLRLWKNMAQRQLYITGGIGSQSSGEAFSSDYDLPNDSVYAESCASIGLMMFARRMLEMEADSQYADVMERALYNTVLGGMALDGKHFFYVNPLEVHPKSLKFNHIYDHVKPVRQRWFGCACCPPNIARVLTSIGHYIYTPRQDALYINMYVGNSMEVPVVNGSLKLRISGDYPWHEQVKITIESPQSVYHTLALRLPDWCSAPQVLLNGQPVEQDIRKGYLHISRTWQEGDTLSLTLPMPVRRVYGNPLVRHVAGKVAIQRGPLVYCLEQADNGEELHNLWLPKESEFRVFEGKGLFSHKMLIQAEGVKQSAADAAQQSLWHYDVSPTSRQAHTLTFIPWFSWANRGEGEMRIWINEQ
;
A
#
# COMPACT_ATOMS: atom_id res chain seq x y z
N MET A 1 -6.79 -7.13 22.98
CA MET A 1 -5.96 -8.35 22.83
C MET A 1 -4.51 -7.92 22.69
N ASN A 2 -3.57 -8.59 23.38
CA ASN A 2 -2.15 -8.24 23.29
C ASN A 2 -1.59 -8.81 21.97
N VAL A 3 -1.17 -7.93 21.06
CA VAL A 3 -0.59 -8.28 19.76
C VAL A 3 0.88 -7.92 19.84
N LEU A 4 1.74 -8.85 19.44
CA LEU A 4 3.18 -8.60 19.37
C LEU A 4 3.55 -8.23 17.94
N GLU A 5 4.37 -7.21 17.76
CA GLU A 5 4.98 -6.92 16.47
C GLU A 5 6.00 -8.01 16.13
N VAL A 6 6.05 -8.41 14.86
CA VAL A 6 7.00 -9.43 14.39
C VAL A 6 8.40 -8.83 14.37
N ASP A 7 9.34 -9.47 15.06
CA ASP A 7 10.75 -9.11 15.00
C ASP A 7 11.35 -9.57 13.66
N LEU A 8 11.68 -8.61 12.79
CA LEU A 8 12.23 -8.90 11.46
C LEU A 8 13.68 -9.44 11.50
N HIS A 9 14.40 -9.37 12.62
CA HIS A 9 15.67 -10.12 12.78
C HIS A 9 15.44 -11.61 12.96
N LYS A 10 14.23 -11.98 13.38
CA LYS A 10 13.81 -13.37 13.64
C LYS A 10 12.95 -13.93 12.52
N LEU A 11 12.79 -13.20 11.42
CA LEU A 11 12.08 -13.63 10.22
C LEU A 11 12.97 -13.46 8.99
N THR A 12 13.22 -14.55 8.27
CA THR A 12 13.98 -14.52 7.01
C THR A 12 13.10 -15.03 5.89
N VAL A 13 12.77 -14.16 4.93
CA VAL A 13 12.07 -14.56 3.70
C VAL A 13 13.03 -15.34 2.81
N SER A 14 12.67 -16.58 2.50
CA SER A 14 13.39 -17.47 1.58
C SER A 14 12.60 -17.73 0.29
N ASP A 15 11.50 -17.01 0.11
CA ASP A 15 10.61 -17.10 -1.04
C ASP A 15 11.33 -16.68 -2.33
N PRO A 16 11.33 -17.52 -3.38
CA PRO A 16 12.03 -17.19 -4.61
C PRO A 16 11.41 -16.01 -5.37
N PHE A 17 10.14 -15.69 -5.13
CA PHE A 17 9.44 -14.60 -5.81
C PHE A 17 9.52 -13.30 -5.00
N LEU A 18 8.98 -13.26 -3.79
CA LEU A 18 9.04 -12.04 -2.96
C LEU A 18 10.44 -11.75 -2.41
N GLY A 19 11.28 -12.77 -2.22
CA GLY A 19 12.68 -12.59 -1.87
C GLY A 19 13.48 -11.88 -2.99
N GLN A 20 13.14 -12.11 -4.26
CA GLN A 20 13.73 -11.35 -5.37
C GLN A 20 13.34 -9.86 -5.31
N TYR A 21 12.09 -9.54 -4.94
CA TYR A 21 11.68 -8.15 -4.73
C TYR A 21 12.40 -7.49 -3.56
N GLN A 22 12.58 -8.19 -2.44
CA GLN A 22 13.37 -7.68 -1.31
C GLN A 22 14.84 -7.43 -1.71
N GLN A 23 15.42 -8.38 -2.44
CA GLN A 23 16.76 -8.22 -2.99
C GLN A 23 16.84 -7.03 -3.95
N LEU A 24 15.89 -6.89 -4.87
CA LEU A 24 15.83 -5.80 -5.82
C LEU A 24 15.73 -4.44 -5.11
N VAL A 25 14.92 -4.37 -4.04
CA VAL A 25 14.81 -3.14 -3.26
C VAL A 25 16.14 -2.79 -2.59
N ARG A 26 16.77 -3.74 -1.93
CA ARG A 26 18.05 -3.54 -1.24
C ARG A 26 19.18 -3.19 -2.20
N ASP A 27 19.32 -3.95 -3.28
CA ASP A 27 20.49 -3.89 -4.15
C ASP A 27 20.35 -2.82 -5.27
N VAL A 28 19.12 -2.37 -5.57
CA VAL A 28 18.86 -1.42 -6.67
C VAL A 28 18.03 -0.21 -6.21
N VAL A 29 16.87 -0.42 -5.60
CA VAL A 29 15.92 0.68 -5.33
C VAL A 29 16.45 1.65 -4.27
N ILE A 30 16.94 1.15 -3.13
CA ILE A 30 17.46 2.00 -2.05
C ILE A 30 18.68 2.81 -2.51
N PRO A 31 19.68 2.23 -3.21
CA PRO A 31 20.77 3.01 -3.80
C PRO A 31 20.29 4.04 -4.84
N TYR A 32 19.37 3.65 -5.74
CA TYR A 32 18.82 4.56 -6.74
C TYR A 32 18.07 5.73 -6.09
N GLN A 33 17.28 5.48 -5.04
CA GLN A 33 16.62 6.51 -4.25
C GLN A 33 17.62 7.45 -3.59
N TRP A 34 18.69 6.90 -3.00
CA TRP A 34 19.73 7.72 -2.39
C TRP A 34 20.38 8.67 -3.41
N ASP A 35 20.66 8.20 -4.62
CA ASP A 35 21.15 9.03 -5.70
C ASP A 35 20.13 10.09 -6.13
N ALA A 36 18.84 9.75 -6.19
CA ALA A 36 17.77 10.71 -6.50
C ALA A 36 17.65 11.82 -5.44
N LEU A 37 17.65 11.46 -4.14
CA LEU A 37 17.55 12.39 -3.01
C LEU A 37 18.77 13.33 -2.88
N ASN A 38 19.88 12.98 -3.53
CA ASN A 38 21.11 13.78 -3.62
C ASN A 38 21.34 14.37 -5.03
N ASP A 39 20.34 14.37 -5.90
CA ASP A 39 20.39 14.97 -7.24
C ASP A 39 21.50 14.43 -8.16
N ARG A 40 21.84 13.14 -8.00
CA ARG A 40 22.91 12.47 -8.76
C ARG A 40 22.42 11.74 -10.01
N ILE A 41 21.13 11.86 -10.33
CA ILE A 41 20.51 11.22 -11.49
C ILE A 41 20.24 12.30 -12.54
N ALA A 42 21.15 12.45 -13.51
CA ALA A 42 21.09 13.54 -14.49
C ALA A 42 19.81 13.58 -15.34
N GLU A 43 19.15 12.44 -15.53
CA GLU A 43 17.92 12.31 -16.35
C GLU A 43 16.63 12.34 -15.50
N ALA A 44 16.71 12.65 -14.20
CA ALA A 44 15.57 12.81 -13.30
C ALA A 44 15.34 14.27 -12.93
N GLU A 45 14.11 14.63 -12.56
CA GLU A 45 13.84 15.92 -11.93
C GLU A 45 14.59 16.00 -10.58
N PRO A 46 15.23 17.14 -10.27
CA PRO A 46 15.88 17.33 -8.97
C PRO A 46 14.92 17.11 -7.80
N SER A 47 15.42 16.49 -6.74
CA SER A 47 14.75 16.29 -5.46
C SER A 47 15.13 17.36 -4.44
N HIS A 48 16.41 17.71 -4.30
CA HIS A 48 16.95 18.57 -3.22
C HIS A 48 16.61 18.12 -1.79
N ALA A 49 16.08 16.92 -1.57
CA ALA A 49 15.56 16.52 -0.26
C ALA A 49 16.64 16.54 0.82
N ILE A 50 17.85 16.01 0.54
CA ILE A 50 18.97 16.06 1.50
C ILE A 50 19.57 17.47 1.59
N GLU A 51 19.58 18.23 0.49
CA GLU A 51 20.08 19.60 0.48
C GLU A 51 19.24 20.54 1.36
N ASN A 52 17.91 20.40 1.33
CA ASN A 52 17.01 21.14 2.21
C ASN A 52 17.36 20.95 3.70
N PHE A 53 17.74 19.74 4.11
CA PHE A 53 18.22 19.48 5.47
C PHE A 53 19.59 20.11 5.76
N ARG A 54 20.52 20.13 4.79
CA ARG A 54 21.82 20.82 4.94
C ARG A 54 21.64 22.32 5.14
N ILE A 55 20.72 22.93 4.40
CA ILE A 55 20.40 24.35 4.53
C ILE A 55 19.72 24.62 5.88
N ALA A 56 18.72 23.82 6.25
CA ALA A 56 18.03 23.95 7.54
C ALA A 56 18.96 23.76 8.75
N ALA A 57 20.00 22.93 8.62
CA ALA A 57 21.03 22.74 9.64
C ALA A 57 22.11 23.85 9.66
N GLY A 58 22.04 24.83 8.76
CA GLY A 58 23.06 25.89 8.63
C GLY A 58 24.42 25.40 8.12
N LEU A 59 24.46 24.22 7.49
CA LEU A 59 25.69 23.60 6.95
C LEU A 59 25.94 24.01 5.49
N GLN A 60 24.96 24.64 4.84
CA GLN A 60 25.03 25.09 3.46
C GLN A 60 24.11 26.31 3.26
N ASP A 61 24.53 27.28 2.45
CA ASP A 61 23.66 28.37 1.99
C ASP A 61 22.80 27.91 0.80
N GLY A 62 21.55 28.33 0.73
CA GLY A 62 20.66 28.03 -0.39
C GLY A 62 19.19 28.39 -0.12
N GLU A 63 18.33 28.09 -1.09
CA GLU A 63 16.88 28.20 -0.96
C GLU A 63 16.23 26.81 -0.90
N PHE A 64 15.09 26.70 -0.22
CA PHE A 64 14.29 25.48 -0.22
C PHE A 64 13.81 25.14 -1.64
N TYR A 65 13.86 23.86 -2.01
CA TYR A 65 13.33 23.34 -3.27
C TYR A 65 12.43 22.10 -3.05
N GLY A 66 11.46 21.92 -3.95
CA GLY A 66 10.60 20.73 -3.99
C GLY A 66 9.21 20.96 -3.41
N MET A 67 8.51 19.88 -3.10
CA MET A 67 7.17 19.92 -2.52
C MET A 67 7.23 20.35 -1.05
N VAL A 68 6.18 20.98 -0.51
CA VAL A 68 6.13 21.35 0.92
C VAL A 68 6.31 20.15 1.88
N PHE A 69 6.14 18.93 1.36
CA PHE A 69 6.33 17.66 2.06
C PHE A 69 7.61 16.90 1.70
N GLN A 70 8.61 17.55 1.08
CA GLN A 70 9.85 16.92 0.59
C GLN A 70 10.60 16.13 1.67
N ASP A 71 10.57 16.60 2.92
CA ASP A 71 11.19 15.94 4.08
C ASP A 71 10.73 14.49 4.26
N SER A 72 9.49 14.19 3.85
CA SER A 72 8.92 12.84 3.99
C SER A 72 9.62 11.81 3.10
N ASP A 73 10.28 12.22 2.01
CA ASP A 73 10.98 11.29 1.13
C ASP A 73 12.25 10.75 1.83
N VAL A 74 12.96 11.60 2.58
CA VAL A 74 14.10 11.20 3.41
C VAL A 74 13.65 10.26 4.53
N ALA A 75 12.54 10.58 5.19
CA ALA A 75 11.98 9.73 6.24
C ALA A 75 11.60 8.34 5.72
N LYS A 76 10.87 8.24 4.61
CA LYS A 76 10.48 6.95 4.01
C LYS A 76 11.70 6.15 3.54
N TRP A 77 12.74 6.82 3.03
CA TRP A 77 14.01 6.17 2.69
C TRP A 77 14.71 5.60 3.94
N LEU A 78 14.80 6.37 5.03
CA LEU A 78 15.35 5.90 6.32
C LEU A 78 14.58 4.69 6.87
N GLU A 79 13.24 4.68 6.75
CA GLU A 79 12.42 3.53 7.15
C GLU A 79 12.72 2.29 6.28
N ALA A 80 12.84 2.45 4.96
CA ALA A 80 13.21 1.35 4.07
C ALA A 80 14.61 0.81 4.38
N VAL A 81 15.58 1.69 4.67
CA VAL A 81 16.92 1.31 5.10
C VAL A 81 16.88 0.52 6.40
N ALA A 82 16.15 0.99 7.42
CA ALA A 82 16.00 0.29 8.69
C ALA A 82 15.56 -1.17 8.48
N TRP A 83 14.50 -1.38 7.70
CA TRP A 83 13.98 -2.73 7.45
C TRP A 83 14.86 -3.58 6.55
N SER A 84 15.60 -2.96 5.62
CA SER A 84 16.63 -3.63 4.83
C SER A 84 17.74 -4.20 5.73
N LEU A 85 18.18 -3.45 6.75
CA LEU A 85 19.25 -3.88 7.66
C LEU A 85 18.87 -5.12 8.49
N CYS A 86 17.58 -5.30 8.83
CA CYS A 86 17.10 -6.53 9.48
C CYS A 86 17.25 -7.78 8.58
N GLN A 87 17.13 -7.62 7.27
CA GLN A 87 17.23 -8.74 6.32
C GLN A 87 18.69 -9.11 6.07
N LYS A 88 19.54 -8.09 5.90
CA LYS A 88 20.97 -8.25 5.62
C LYS A 88 21.70 -7.04 6.18
N PRO A 89 22.52 -7.22 7.24
CA PRO A 89 23.37 -6.16 7.75
C PRO A 89 24.28 -5.58 6.66
N ASP A 90 24.39 -4.25 6.63
CA ASP A 90 25.22 -3.50 5.70
C ASP A 90 25.80 -2.28 6.42
N ALA A 91 27.07 -2.36 6.79
CA ALA A 91 27.72 -1.34 7.61
C ALA A 91 27.88 0.01 6.89
N GLU A 92 28.04 0.02 5.56
CA GLU A 92 28.18 1.26 4.79
C GLU A 92 26.83 1.95 4.62
N LEU A 93 25.77 1.17 4.36
CA LEU A 93 24.40 1.72 4.31
C LEU A 93 23.96 2.22 5.69
N GLU A 94 24.25 1.47 6.76
CA GLU A 94 23.93 1.89 8.13
C GLU A 94 24.69 3.16 8.52
N LYS A 95 25.98 3.27 8.17
CA LYS A 95 26.76 4.49 8.36
C LYS A 95 26.18 5.67 7.59
N THR A 96 25.78 5.46 6.33
CA THR A 96 25.12 6.51 5.52
C THR A 96 23.82 6.98 6.20
N ALA A 97 23.02 6.05 6.73
CA ALA A 97 21.82 6.39 7.47
C ALA A 97 22.13 7.14 8.78
N ASP A 98 23.15 6.73 9.54
CA ASP A 98 23.59 7.44 10.75
C ASP A 98 24.00 8.90 10.42
N GLU A 99 24.73 9.13 9.31
CA GLU A 99 25.11 10.47 8.86
C GLU A 99 23.88 11.33 8.50
N VAL A 100 22.87 10.73 7.84
CA VAL A 100 21.59 11.41 7.56
C VAL A 100 20.83 11.69 8.86
N ILE A 101 20.83 10.78 9.82
CA ILE A 101 20.16 10.96 11.12
C ILE A 101 20.79 12.12 11.90
N GLU A 102 22.12 12.25 11.91
CA GLU A 102 22.77 13.41 12.52
C GLU A 102 22.47 14.71 11.79
N LEU A 103 22.36 14.68 10.45
CA LEU A 103 21.93 15.83 9.66
C LEU A 103 20.49 16.26 10.02
N VAL A 104 19.56 15.31 10.10
CA VAL A 104 18.17 15.55 10.54
C VAL A 104 18.16 16.12 11.96
N ALA A 105 18.97 15.57 12.87
CA ALA A 105 19.06 16.05 14.23
C ALA A 105 19.64 17.47 14.33
N ALA A 106 20.61 17.82 13.47
CA ALA A 106 21.19 19.16 13.39
C ALA A 106 20.20 20.20 12.84
N ALA A 107 19.28 19.80 11.96
CA ALA A 107 18.20 20.65 11.46
C ALA A 107 17.03 20.83 12.46
N GLN A 108 16.99 20.06 13.57
CA GLN A 108 15.94 20.19 14.57
C GLN A 108 16.11 21.48 15.38
N CYS A 109 15.05 22.28 15.48
CA CYS A 109 15.02 23.49 16.30
C CYS A 109 15.14 23.17 17.81
N GLU A 110 15.50 24.18 18.61
CA GLU A 110 15.67 24.02 20.06
C GLU A 110 14.39 23.54 20.77
N ASP A 111 13.23 24.03 20.33
CA ASP A 111 11.90 23.67 20.83
C ASP A 111 11.46 22.24 20.43
N GLY A 112 12.20 21.57 19.54
CA GLY A 112 11.90 20.24 19.02
C GLY A 112 11.22 20.25 17.65
N TYR A 113 10.84 21.42 17.13
CA TYR A 113 10.27 21.54 15.78
C TYR A 113 11.24 21.06 14.69
N LEU A 114 10.72 20.42 13.65
CA LEU A 114 11.50 19.96 12.51
C LEU A 114 10.65 19.95 11.24
N ASN A 115 10.96 20.85 10.32
CA ASN A 115 10.46 20.90 8.96
C ASN A 115 11.35 21.87 8.17
N THR A 116 11.92 21.43 7.03
CA THR A 116 12.89 22.26 6.30
C THR A 116 12.23 23.46 5.61
N TYR A 117 11.01 23.31 5.08
CA TYR A 117 10.26 24.41 4.43
C TYR A 117 10.04 25.58 5.40
N PHE A 118 9.51 25.30 6.59
CA PHE A 118 9.25 26.30 7.64
C PHE A 118 10.45 26.57 8.56
N THR A 119 11.64 26.10 8.17
CA THR A 119 12.91 26.55 8.77
C THR A 119 13.64 27.47 7.82
N VAL A 120 13.59 27.18 6.52
CA VAL A 120 14.37 27.89 5.49
C VAL A 120 13.54 28.95 4.77
N LYS A 121 12.35 28.59 4.26
CA LYS A 121 11.58 29.42 3.32
C LYS A 121 10.53 30.30 3.99
N ALA A 122 9.85 29.78 5.01
CA ALA A 122 8.77 30.49 5.69
C ALA A 122 8.84 30.32 7.22
N PRO A 123 9.94 30.77 7.89
CA PRO A 123 10.18 30.49 9.31
C PRO A 123 9.10 30.98 10.27
N ASP A 124 8.42 32.08 9.93
CA ASP A 124 7.38 32.69 10.76
C ASP A 124 5.97 32.08 10.53
N GLU A 125 5.84 31.10 9.63
CA GLU A 125 4.55 30.56 9.18
C GLU A 125 4.25 29.15 9.71
N ARG A 126 5.02 28.64 10.68
CA ARG A 126 4.80 27.32 11.30
C ARG A 126 3.37 27.18 11.82
N TRP A 127 2.74 26.04 11.52
CA TRP A 127 1.39 25.69 11.97
C TRP A 127 0.27 26.65 11.52
N THR A 128 0.50 27.50 10.52
CA THR A 128 -0.51 28.46 10.03
C THR A 128 -1.40 27.90 8.92
N ASN A 129 -1.00 26.79 8.30
CA ASN A 129 -1.71 26.17 7.18
C ASN A 129 -1.65 24.63 7.25
N LEU A 130 -2.33 24.06 8.24
CA LEU A 130 -2.38 22.61 8.45
C LEU A 130 -3.19 21.90 7.35
N ALA A 131 -4.15 22.60 6.72
CA ALA A 131 -4.94 22.04 5.64
C ALA A 131 -4.09 21.66 4.41
N GLU A 132 -3.00 22.40 4.15
CA GLU A 132 -2.31 22.34 2.86
C GLU A 132 -0.80 22.02 2.96
N CYS A 133 -0.13 22.36 4.06
CA CYS A 133 1.34 22.40 4.14
C CYS A 133 2.01 21.23 4.87
N HIS A 134 1.29 20.15 5.19
CA HIS A 134 1.85 18.83 5.50
C HIS A 134 2.89 18.74 6.65
N GLU A 135 3.00 19.73 7.54
CA GLU A 135 3.97 19.71 8.65
C GLU A 135 3.84 18.46 9.53
N LEU A 136 2.61 18.13 9.96
CA LEU A 136 2.33 16.92 10.76
C LEU A 136 2.46 15.63 9.93
N TYR A 137 2.32 15.69 8.61
CA TYR A 137 2.53 14.54 7.72
C TYR A 137 4.02 14.19 7.63
N CYS A 138 4.88 15.18 7.42
CA CYS A 138 6.33 15.00 7.47
C CYS A 138 6.79 14.51 8.84
N ALA A 139 6.24 15.08 9.92
CA ALA A 139 6.53 14.64 11.28
C ALA A 139 6.14 13.18 11.51
N GLY A 140 4.95 12.76 11.05
CA GLY A 140 4.49 11.37 11.17
C GLY A 140 5.41 10.39 10.44
N HIS A 141 5.77 10.67 9.18
CA HIS A 141 6.72 9.81 8.47
C HIS A 141 8.10 9.75 9.14
N LEU A 142 8.59 10.86 9.69
CA LEU A 142 9.86 10.85 10.42
C LEU A 142 9.76 10.02 11.71
N ILE A 143 8.63 10.09 12.42
CA ILE A 143 8.34 9.25 13.59
C ILE A 143 8.33 7.76 13.20
N GLU A 144 7.69 7.38 12.09
CA GLU A 144 7.71 5.99 11.60
C GLU A 144 9.16 5.51 11.32
N ALA A 145 9.97 6.35 10.70
CA ALA A 145 11.39 6.08 10.46
C ALA A 145 12.18 5.93 11.77
N GLY A 146 11.95 6.79 12.76
CA GLY A 146 12.59 6.73 14.07
C GLY A 146 12.25 5.46 14.85
N VAL A 147 10.99 5.03 14.81
CA VAL A 147 10.54 3.77 15.39
C VAL A 147 11.19 2.57 14.67
N ALA A 148 11.13 2.55 13.33
CA ALA A 148 11.71 1.49 12.53
C ALA A 148 13.22 1.34 12.74
N PHE A 149 13.96 2.45 12.72
CA PHE A 149 15.41 2.44 12.89
C PHE A 149 15.82 1.97 14.28
N PHE A 150 15.07 2.34 15.32
CA PHE A 150 15.29 1.84 16.67
C PHE A 150 15.02 0.33 16.78
N GLN A 151 13.92 -0.16 16.20
CA GLN A 151 13.61 -1.60 16.20
C GLN A 151 14.63 -2.41 15.39
N ALA A 152 15.12 -1.85 14.28
CA ALA A 152 16.08 -2.52 13.41
C ALA A 152 17.51 -2.54 13.96
N THR A 153 17.97 -1.48 14.63
CA THR A 153 19.40 -1.35 15.00
C THR A 153 19.64 -1.27 16.50
N GLY A 154 18.58 -1.03 17.29
CA GLY A 154 18.70 -0.66 18.71
C GLY A 154 19.20 0.76 18.96
N LYS A 155 19.61 1.51 17.92
CA LYS A 155 20.12 2.87 18.05
C LYS A 155 18.98 3.85 18.32
N ARG A 156 19.19 4.73 19.31
CA ARG A 156 18.14 5.62 19.85
C ARG A 156 18.14 7.01 19.27
N ARG A 157 19.16 7.41 18.50
CA ARG A 157 19.36 8.79 18.10
C ARG A 157 18.16 9.39 17.35
N LEU A 158 17.70 8.71 16.30
CA LEU A 158 16.52 9.16 15.55
C LEU A 158 15.25 9.07 16.40
N LEU A 159 15.11 8.04 17.26
CA LEU A 159 14.00 7.92 18.20
C LEU A 159 13.92 9.13 19.15
N GLU A 160 15.05 9.62 19.64
CA GLU A 160 15.12 10.79 20.53
C GLU A 160 14.73 12.08 19.80
N VAL A 161 15.18 12.26 18.55
CA VAL A 161 14.78 13.38 17.69
C VAL A 161 13.26 13.41 17.51
N VAL A 162 12.66 12.26 17.18
CA VAL A 162 11.21 12.19 16.93
C VAL A 162 10.38 12.26 18.20
N CYS A 163 10.91 11.83 19.36
CA CYS A 163 10.29 12.08 20.65
C CYS A 163 10.24 13.58 20.98
N ARG A 164 11.34 14.33 20.74
CA ARG A 164 11.34 15.80 20.91
C ARG A 164 10.34 16.47 19.98
N LEU A 165 10.24 16.00 18.73
CA LEU A 165 9.25 16.50 17.77
C LEU A 165 7.81 16.20 18.23
N ALA A 166 7.52 14.99 18.69
CA ALA A 166 6.21 14.61 19.21
C ALA A 166 5.84 15.40 20.47
N ASP A 167 6.80 15.65 21.36
CA ASP A 167 6.62 16.47 22.56
C ASP A 167 6.33 17.93 22.22
N HIS A 168 7.02 18.48 21.19
CA HIS A 168 6.70 19.80 20.65
C HIS A 168 5.27 19.85 20.11
N ILE A 169 4.87 18.87 19.30
CA ILE A 169 3.51 18.78 18.74
C ILE A 169 2.46 18.70 19.86
N ASP A 170 2.68 17.88 20.91
CA ASP A 170 1.77 17.82 22.07
C ASP A 170 1.67 19.15 22.81
N SER A 171 2.73 19.95 22.83
CA SER A 171 2.70 21.30 23.42
C SER A 171 1.85 22.27 22.59
N VAL A 172 1.86 22.14 21.26
CA VAL A 172 1.17 23.04 20.32
C VAL A 172 -0.31 22.69 20.14
N PHE A 173 -0.65 21.40 20.05
CA PHE A 173 -1.99 20.95 19.68
C PHE A 173 -2.75 20.34 20.86
N GLY A 174 -4.03 20.69 20.98
CA GLY A 174 -4.89 20.18 22.04
C GLY A 174 -5.98 21.15 22.45
N LEU A 175 -6.58 20.89 23.63
CA LEU A 175 -7.73 21.64 24.13
C LEU A 175 -7.36 22.65 25.24
N ARG A 176 -6.08 22.77 25.63
CA ARG A 176 -5.63 23.73 26.66
C ARG A 176 -5.70 25.17 26.12
N GLU A 177 -5.72 26.15 27.03
CA GLU A 177 -6.04 27.57 26.76
C GLU A 177 -5.16 28.23 25.65
N ASN A 178 -3.93 27.76 25.44
CA ASN A 178 -2.99 28.31 24.46
C ASN A 178 -2.66 27.36 23.29
N GLN A 179 -3.45 26.29 23.12
CA GLN A 179 -3.19 25.31 22.07
C GLN A 179 -4.03 25.54 20.83
N LEU A 180 -3.47 25.16 19.68
CA LEU A 180 -4.20 25.11 18.42
C LEU A 180 -5.15 23.92 18.44
N ARG A 181 -6.43 24.21 18.17
CA ARG A 181 -7.48 23.20 17.98
C ARG A 181 -7.50 22.60 16.56
N GLY A 182 -6.30 22.43 16.00
CA GLY A 182 -6.05 21.98 14.64
C GLY A 182 -5.73 20.50 14.52
N TYR A 183 -5.79 20.03 13.28
CA TYR A 183 -5.50 18.66 12.83
C TYR A 183 -4.99 18.72 11.39
N PRO A 184 -4.27 17.70 10.88
CA PRO A 184 -3.63 17.80 9.58
C PRO A 184 -4.59 17.59 8.41
N GLY A 185 -4.39 18.36 7.34
CA GLY A 185 -5.00 18.15 6.02
C GLY A 185 -4.67 16.79 5.41
N HIS A 186 -3.47 16.26 5.68
CA HIS A 186 -3.09 14.90 5.32
C HIS A 186 -2.86 14.05 6.59
N PRO A 187 -3.77 13.12 6.92
CA PRO A 187 -3.57 12.13 7.99
C PRO A 187 -2.29 11.32 7.76
N GLU A 188 -1.55 11.06 8.84
CA GLU A 188 -0.29 10.28 8.90
C GLU A 188 0.26 10.34 10.33
N ILE A 189 0.16 11.50 10.99
CA ILE A 189 0.63 11.66 12.37
C ILE A 189 -0.09 10.72 13.34
N GLU A 190 -1.36 10.41 13.07
CA GLU A 190 -2.20 9.56 13.90
C GLU A 190 -1.65 8.12 13.97
N LEU A 191 -1.30 7.51 12.83
CA LEU A 191 -0.74 6.16 12.81
C LEU A 191 0.68 6.13 13.38
N ALA A 192 1.47 7.18 13.12
CA ALA A 192 2.86 7.26 13.54
C ALA A 192 3.00 7.42 15.06
N LEU A 193 2.21 8.30 15.68
CA LEU A 193 2.19 8.49 17.14
C LEU A 193 1.73 7.23 17.88
N MET A 194 0.82 6.43 17.29
CA MET A 194 0.46 5.14 17.89
C MET A 194 1.63 4.15 17.87
N ARG A 195 2.42 4.10 16.79
CA ARG A 195 3.66 3.30 16.76
C ARG A 195 4.70 3.81 17.75
N LEU A 196 4.85 5.14 17.88
CA LEU A 196 5.73 5.75 18.87
C LEU A 196 5.29 5.41 20.31
N TYR A 197 3.98 5.40 20.57
CA TYR A 197 3.41 4.96 21.84
C TYR A 197 3.76 3.50 22.15
N GLU A 198 3.66 2.57 21.20
CA GLU A 198 4.02 1.17 21.44
C GLU A 198 5.48 0.99 21.87
N VAL A 199 6.40 1.76 21.31
CA VAL A 199 7.83 1.68 21.66
C VAL A 199 8.20 2.46 22.93
N THR A 200 7.56 3.60 23.18
CA THR A 200 7.94 4.51 24.28
C THR A 200 7.07 4.36 25.53
N GLN A 201 5.88 3.79 25.38
CA GLN A 201 4.84 3.70 26.41
C GLN A 201 4.45 5.05 27.02
N GLN A 202 4.65 6.16 26.30
CA GLN A 202 4.32 7.51 26.75
C GLN A 202 2.84 7.84 26.50
N PRO A 203 1.98 7.92 27.52
CA PRO A 203 0.52 8.03 27.33
C PRO A 203 0.08 9.30 26.58
N ARG A 204 0.90 10.36 26.61
CA ARG A 204 0.64 11.62 25.89
C ARG A 204 0.50 11.40 24.38
N TYR A 205 1.26 10.48 23.79
CA TYR A 205 1.20 10.24 22.34
C TYR A 205 -0.14 9.61 21.94
N MET A 206 -0.65 8.64 22.71
CA MET A 206 -1.99 8.08 22.49
C MET A 206 -3.10 9.12 22.74
N ALA A 207 -2.95 9.96 23.77
CA ALA A 207 -3.89 11.05 24.04
C ALA A 207 -3.94 12.08 22.91
N LEU A 208 -2.78 12.42 22.35
CA LEU A 208 -2.64 13.33 21.21
C LEU A 208 -3.29 12.74 19.93
N VAL A 209 -3.13 11.44 19.68
CA VAL A 209 -3.84 10.76 18.58
C VAL A 209 -5.36 10.84 18.79
N ASN A 210 -5.84 10.53 19.99
CA ASN A 210 -7.27 10.65 20.28
C ASN A 210 -7.77 12.08 20.06
N TYR A 211 -7.01 13.09 20.47
CA TYR A 211 -7.34 14.49 20.16
C TYR A 211 -7.46 14.75 18.65
N PHE A 212 -6.48 14.34 17.83
CA PHE A 212 -6.54 14.58 16.38
C PHE A 212 -7.74 13.88 15.72
N VAL A 213 -8.04 12.65 16.15
CA VAL A 213 -9.20 11.87 15.66
C VAL A 213 -10.52 12.56 16.01
N GLU A 214 -10.70 12.97 17.26
CA GLU A 214 -11.95 13.58 17.74
C GLU A 214 -12.14 15.02 17.21
N GLN A 215 -11.04 15.77 17.06
CA GLN A 215 -11.11 17.15 16.58
C GLN A 215 -11.40 17.23 15.07
N ARG A 216 -11.03 16.21 14.29
CA ARG A 216 -11.24 16.17 12.85
C ARG A 216 -12.73 16.19 12.51
N GLY A 217 -13.14 17.26 11.82
CA GLY A 217 -14.53 17.44 11.39
C GLY A 217 -15.44 18.12 12.41
N ALA A 218 -14.92 18.49 13.58
CA ALA A 218 -15.66 19.28 14.58
C ALA A 218 -16.00 20.69 14.06
N GLN A 219 -17.03 21.29 14.67
CA GLN A 219 -17.49 22.65 14.38
C GLN A 219 -17.17 23.61 15.56
N PRO A 220 -16.83 24.89 15.29
CA PRO A 220 -16.52 25.46 13.97
C PRO A 220 -15.30 24.79 13.31
N HIS A 221 -15.29 24.71 11.98
CA HIS A 221 -14.23 24.03 11.24
C HIS A 221 -12.89 24.75 11.35
N PHE A 222 -11.89 24.05 11.88
CA PHE A 222 -10.55 24.60 12.07
C PHE A 222 -9.94 25.15 10.76
N TYR A 223 -10.10 24.46 9.63
CA TYR A 223 -9.58 24.93 8.34
C TYR A 223 -10.17 26.28 7.90
N ASP A 224 -11.41 26.59 8.27
CA ASP A 224 -11.98 27.91 7.97
C ASP A 224 -11.35 28.97 8.89
N GLU A 225 -11.15 28.64 10.17
CA GLU A 225 -10.48 29.54 11.11
C GLU A 225 -9.03 29.84 10.73
N GLU A 226 -8.23 28.83 10.37
CA GLU A 226 -6.84 29.06 9.93
C GLU A 226 -6.79 29.81 8.60
N TYR A 227 -7.73 29.54 7.66
CA TYR A 227 -7.81 30.25 6.38
C TYR A 227 -8.11 31.74 6.57
N GLU A 228 -9.05 32.08 7.44
CA GLU A 228 -9.32 33.49 7.79
C GLU A 228 -8.12 34.15 8.48
N LYS A 229 -7.49 33.46 9.44
CA LYS A 229 -6.32 33.97 10.17
C LYS A 229 -5.12 34.28 9.26
N ARG A 230 -4.90 33.48 8.22
CA ARG A 230 -3.83 33.70 7.23
C ARG A 230 -4.21 34.64 6.09
N GLY A 231 -5.28 35.42 6.24
CA GLY A 231 -5.71 36.40 5.24
C GLY A 231 -6.26 35.79 3.96
N GLN A 232 -6.91 34.63 4.06
CA GLN A 232 -7.55 33.93 2.93
C GLN A 232 -6.59 33.55 1.80
N THR A 233 -5.36 33.20 2.17
CA THR A 233 -4.35 32.69 1.24
C THR A 233 -4.39 31.16 1.14
N SER A 234 -3.98 30.63 -0.01
CA SER A 234 -3.87 29.19 -0.26
C SER A 234 -2.53 28.87 -0.90
N TYR A 235 -2.01 27.70 -0.57
CA TYR A 235 -0.77 27.17 -1.13
C TYR A 235 -1.04 26.43 -2.44
N TRP A 236 -2.15 25.67 -2.52
CA TRP A 236 -2.52 24.91 -3.72
C TRP A 236 -3.68 25.55 -4.48
N HIS A 237 -3.50 25.73 -5.80
CA HIS A 237 -4.50 26.35 -6.68
C HIS A 237 -5.05 25.42 -7.77
N THR A 238 -4.74 24.12 -7.71
CA THR A 238 -5.06 23.11 -8.73
C THR A 238 -6.53 23.12 -9.16
N TYR A 239 -7.46 23.28 -8.20
CA TYR A 239 -8.90 23.35 -8.46
C TYR A 239 -9.50 24.71 -8.06
N GLY A 240 -8.69 25.77 -8.13
CA GLY A 240 -9.03 27.12 -7.70
C GLY A 240 -8.60 27.44 -6.26
N PRO A 241 -8.80 28.68 -5.80
CA PRO A 241 -8.34 29.13 -4.49
C PRO A 241 -9.10 28.45 -3.33
N ALA A 242 -8.32 28.01 -2.34
CA ALA A 242 -8.77 27.36 -1.11
C ALA A 242 -9.56 26.07 -1.35
N TRP A 243 -9.30 25.35 -2.44
CA TRP A 243 -10.09 24.15 -2.77
C TRP A 243 -9.97 23.08 -1.69
N MET A 244 -8.79 22.84 -1.12
CA MET A 244 -8.59 21.87 -0.01
C MET A 244 -9.26 22.31 1.29
N VAL A 245 -9.40 23.63 1.49
CA VAL A 245 -10.16 24.19 2.61
C VAL A 245 -11.65 24.02 2.38
N LYS A 246 -12.15 24.24 1.17
CA LYS A 246 -13.59 24.20 0.84
C LYS A 246 -14.13 22.77 0.66
N ASP A 247 -13.37 21.91 0.01
CA ASP A 247 -13.69 20.49 -0.18
C ASP A 247 -13.27 19.69 1.07
N LYS A 248 -14.01 19.88 2.18
CA LYS A 248 -13.76 19.18 3.44
C LYS A 248 -13.74 17.63 3.30
N PRO A 249 -14.55 17.00 2.42
CA PRO A 249 -14.44 15.58 2.14
C PRO A 249 -13.05 15.12 1.70
N TYR A 250 -12.32 15.93 0.92
CA TYR A 250 -10.96 15.61 0.46
C TYR A 250 -10.02 15.15 1.59
N SER A 251 -10.12 15.79 2.76
CA SER A 251 -9.30 15.51 3.95
C SER A 251 -10.06 14.73 5.05
N GLN A 252 -11.18 14.10 4.69
CA GLN A 252 -12.08 13.39 5.62
C GLN A 252 -12.47 14.25 6.83
N ALA A 253 -12.62 15.55 6.60
CA ALA A 253 -12.84 16.55 7.65
C ALA A 253 -14.20 17.24 7.51
N HIS A 254 -15.13 16.70 6.73
CA HIS A 254 -16.47 17.26 6.53
C HIS A 254 -17.41 17.01 7.71
N GLN A 255 -17.16 15.94 8.47
CA GLN A 255 -17.91 15.53 9.64
C GLN A 255 -16.99 14.76 10.60
N PRO A 256 -17.32 14.68 11.90
CA PRO A 256 -16.66 13.75 12.82
C PRO A 256 -16.66 12.33 12.25
N ILE A 257 -15.58 11.57 12.48
CA ILE A 257 -15.41 10.22 11.90
C ILE A 257 -16.55 9.27 12.29
N SER A 258 -17.11 9.45 13.49
CA SER A 258 -18.27 8.71 14.01
C SER A 258 -19.55 8.89 13.19
N GLU A 259 -19.64 9.97 12.41
CA GLU A 259 -20.81 10.33 11.62
C GLU A 259 -20.64 10.01 10.11
N GLN A 260 -19.40 9.97 9.62
CA GLN A 260 -19.10 9.68 8.22
C GLN A 260 -19.62 8.30 7.84
N GLN A 261 -20.28 8.10 6.69
CA GLN A 261 -20.86 6.78 6.33
C GLN A 261 -20.08 6.03 5.24
N THR A 262 -19.30 6.75 4.44
CA THR A 262 -18.65 6.22 3.24
C THR A 262 -17.17 6.62 3.18
N ALA A 263 -16.35 5.79 2.54
CA ALA A 263 -15.00 6.19 2.17
C ALA A 263 -15.10 7.28 1.09
N ILE A 264 -14.54 8.45 1.36
CA ILE A 264 -14.65 9.64 0.49
C ILE A 264 -13.36 10.47 0.55
N GLY A 265 -13.17 11.31 -0.47
CA GLY A 265 -12.00 12.18 -0.57
C GLY A 265 -10.75 11.41 -1.00
N HIS A 266 -9.59 12.01 -0.76
CA HIS A 266 -8.31 11.45 -1.20
C HIS A 266 -8.06 10.06 -0.61
N ALA A 267 -7.68 9.11 -1.47
CA ALA A 267 -7.61 7.70 -1.09
C ALA A 267 -6.55 7.42 -0.01
N VAL A 268 -5.31 7.92 -0.18
CA VAL A 268 -4.23 7.75 0.82
C VAL A 268 -4.58 8.36 2.18
N ARG A 269 -5.07 9.61 2.20
CA ARG A 269 -5.51 10.30 3.42
C ARG A 269 -6.51 9.45 4.21
N PHE A 270 -7.51 8.90 3.54
CA PHE A 270 -8.50 8.04 4.16
C PHE A 270 -7.87 6.79 4.79
N VAL A 271 -7.05 6.04 4.07
CA VAL A 271 -6.47 4.79 4.61
C VAL A 271 -5.44 5.04 5.70
N TYR A 272 -4.68 6.14 5.65
CA TYR A 272 -3.76 6.53 6.72
C TYR A 272 -4.51 6.94 7.99
N LEU A 273 -5.57 7.75 7.84
CA LEU A 273 -6.45 8.11 8.95
C LEU A 273 -7.02 6.85 9.62
N MET A 274 -7.62 5.97 8.83
CA MET A 274 -8.28 4.78 9.36
C MET A 274 -7.29 3.76 9.92
N THR A 275 -6.04 3.74 9.43
CA THR A 275 -4.94 2.98 10.08
C THR A 275 -4.69 3.48 11.50
N GLY A 276 -4.60 4.81 11.68
CA GLY A 276 -4.44 5.44 13.00
C GLY A 276 -5.65 5.19 13.92
N VAL A 277 -6.87 5.33 13.41
CA VAL A 277 -8.11 5.09 14.18
C VAL A 277 -8.23 3.63 14.61
N ALA A 278 -7.95 2.67 13.73
CA ALA A 278 -7.99 1.24 14.06
C ALA A 278 -6.92 0.88 15.11
N HIS A 279 -5.74 1.47 14.99
CA HIS A 279 -4.68 1.30 15.98
C HIS A 279 -5.09 1.87 17.35
N LEU A 280 -5.63 3.08 17.37
CA LEU A 280 -6.17 3.70 18.58
C LEU A 280 -7.26 2.83 19.20
N ALA A 281 -8.29 2.44 18.44
CA ALA A 281 -9.42 1.63 18.91
C ALA A 281 -8.96 0.33 19.59
N ARG A 282 -7.96 -0.36 19.01
CA ARG A 282 -7.39 -1.59 19.57
C ARG A 282 -6.73 -1.35 20.94
N LEU A 283 -5.88 -0.32 21.04
CA LEU A 283 -5.07 -0.06 22.23
C LEU A 283 -5.86 0.63 23.34
N SER A 284 -6.81 1.51 23.00
CA SER A 284 -7.71 2.15 23.97
C SER A 284 -8.93 1.29 24.32
N GLN A 285 -9.17 0.20 23.59
CA GLN A 285 -10.36 -0.65 23.71
C GLN A 285 -11.68 0.13 23.48
N ASP A 286 -11.64 1.14 22.60
CA ASP A 286 -12.79 1.96 22.24
C ASP A 286 -13.66 1.26 21.20
N GLU A 287 -14.81 0.75 21.66
CA GLU A 287 -15.76 0.04 20.79
C GLU A 287 -16.43 0.97 19.76
N GLY A 288 -16.61 2.26 20.06
CA GLY A 288 -17.18 3.22 19.10
C GLY A 288 -16.27 3.40 17.89
N LYS A 289 -14.99 3.69 18.15
CA LYS A 289 -13.97 3.80 17.09
C LYS A 289 -13.78 2.49 16.32
N ARG A 290 -13.90 1.35 17.00
CA ARG A 290 -13.91 0.04 16.34
C ARG A 290 -15.08 -0.08 15.35
N GLN A 291 -16.29 0.31 15.74
CA GLN A 291 -17.45 0.27 14.84
C GLN A 291 -17.29 1.22 13.64
N ASP A 292 -16.65 2.38 13.83
CA ASP A 292 -16.33 3.29 12.73
C ASP A 292 -15.38 2.67 11.71
N CYS A 293 -14.33 1.99 12.19
CA CYS A 293 -13.42 1.26 11.33
C CYS A 293 -14.12 0.15 10.54
N LEU A 294 -14.97 -0.64 11.19
CA LEU A 294 -15.72 -1.72 10.53
C LEU A 294 -16.67 -1.19 9.45
N ARG A 295 -17.38 -0.10 9.75
CA ARG A 295 -18.33 0.53 8.83
C ARG A 295 -17.64 1.12 7.61
N LEU A 296 -16.57 1.89 7.80
CA LEU A 296 -15.80 2.51 6.72
C LEU A 296 -15.02 1.48 5.90
N TRP A 297 -14.43 0.47 6.54
CA TRP A 297 -13.82 -0.68 5.86
C TRP A 297 -14.84 -1.36 4.92
N LYS A 298 -16.03 -1.67 5.45
CA LYS A 298 -17.08 -2.36 4.68
C LYS A 298 -17.51 -1.55 3.45
N ASN A 299 -17.68 -0.23 3.58
CA ASN A 299 -18.02 0.60 2.42
C ASN A 299 -16.91 0.55 1.36
N MET A 300 -15.66 0.82 1.75
CA MET A 300 -14.52 0.80 0.84
C MET A 300 -14.35 -0.57 0.15
N ALA A 301 -14.20 -1.64 0.94
CA ALA A 301 -13.86 -2.97 0.44
C ALA A 301 -14.96 -3.59 -0.43
N GLN A 302 -16.25 -3.27 -0.17
CA GLN A 302 -17.38 -3.89 -0.87
C GLN A 302 -17.93 -3.05 -2.03
N ARG A 303 -17.58 -1.76 -2.10
CA ARG A 303 -18.20 -0.84 -3.07
C ARG A 303 -17.20 0.00 -3.86
N GLN A 304 -15.98 0.18 -3.37
CA GLN A 304 -15.01 1.12 -3.95
C GLN A 304 -13.59 0.53 -4.08
N LEU A 305 -13.49 -0.80 -4.13
CA LEU A 305 -12.24 -1.54 -4.29
C LEU A 305 -12.17 -2.17 -5.70
N TYR A 306 -11.11 -1.89 -6.44
CA TYR A 306 -10.85 -2.53 -7.73
C TYR A 306 -10.43 -3.99 -7.54
N ILE A 307 -10.62 -4.83 -8.57
CA ILE A 307 -10.22 -6.25 -8.55
C ILE A 307 -8.71 -6.45 -8.28
N THR A 308 -7.89 -5.44 -8.58
CA THR A 308 -6.45 -5.39 -8.34
C THR A 308 -6.08 -4.94 -6.91
N GLY A 309 -7.05 -4.65 -6.05
CA GLY A 309 -6.80 -4.07 -4.74
C GLY A 309 -6.43 -2.58 -4.77
N GLY A 310 -6.63 -1.92 -5.92
CA GLY A 310 -6.53 -0.47 -6.07
C GLY A 310 -7.75 0.25 -5.47
N ILE A 311 -7.54 1.47 -4.96
CA ILE A 311 -8.59 2.39 -4.50
C ILE A 311 -8.32 3.80 -5.03
N GLY A 312 -9.37 4.61 -5.18
CA GLY A 312 -9.31 5.90 -5.85
C GLY A 312 -9.70 5.78 -7.33
N SER A 313 -10.93 6.15 -7.65
CA SER A 313 -11.56 5.95 -8.97
C SER A 313 -11.42 7.14 -9.90
N GLN A 314 -10.97 8.29 -9.39
CA GLN A 314 -10.85 9.52 -10.16
C GLN A 314 -9.52 10.24 -9.90
N SER A 315 -8.99 10.89 -10.95
CA SER A 315 -7.78 11.70 -10.86
C SER A 315 -8.00 13.02 -10.12
N SER A 316 -9.22 13.57 -10.20
CA SER A 316 -9.57 14.76 -9.43
C SER A 316 -9.47 14.48 -7.94
N GLY A 317 -8.49 15.12 -7.28
CA GLY A 317 -8.21 14.92 -5.87
C GLY A 317 -7.70 13.52 -5.49
N GLU A 318 -7.32 12.68 -6.46
CA GLU A 318 -6.77 11.33 -6.21
C GLU A 318 -7.71 10.51 -5.31
N ALA A 319 -9.01 10.63 -5.60
CA ALA A 319 -10.05 10.41 -4.62
C ALA A 319 -10.94 9.20 -4.93
N PHE A 320 -11.61 8.72 -3.88
CA PHE A 320 -12.86 8.00 -4.03
C PHE A 320 -13.88 8.85 -4.80
N SER A 321 -14.79 8.19 -5.53
CA SER A 321 -15.94 8.85 -6.17
C SER A 321 -17.23 8.49 -5.43
N SER A 322 -17.94 7.48 -5.90
CA SER A 322 -19.19 6.98 -5.33
C SER A 322 -19.24 5.46 -5.38
N ASP A 323 -20.13 4.86 -4.59
CA ASP A 323 -20.32 3.41 -4.54
C ASP A 323 -20.49 2.82 -5.95
N TYR A 324 -19.68 1.80 -6.25
CA TYR A 324 -19.65 1.03 -7.50
C TYR A 324 -19.19 1.79 -8.77
N ASP A 325 -18.78 3.05 -8.66
CA ASP A 325 -18.16 3.78 -9.77
C ASP A 325 -16.67 3.47 -9.88
N LEU A 326 -16.37 2.40 -10.62
CA LEU A 326 -15.01 1.87 -10.83
C LEU A 326 -14.66 1.85 -12.33
N PRO A 327 -14.42 3.02 -12.98
CA PRO A 327 -13.97 3.07 -14.37
C PRO A 327 -12.60 2.41 -14.50
N ASN A 328 -12.32 1.71 -15.61
CA ASN A 328 -11.07 0.95 -15.76
C ASN A 328 -9.93 1.75 -16.41
N ASP A 329 -10.29 2.68 -17.28
CA ASP A 329 -9.39 3.49 -18.12
C ASP A 329 -9.08 4.85 -17.49
N SER A 330 -10.04 5.46 -16.79
CA SER A 330 -9.85 6.74 -16.08
C SER A 330 -9.57 6.59 -14.58
N VAL A 331 -9.38 5.36 -14.09
CA VAL A 331 -9.01 5.05 -12.69
C VAL A 331 -7.76 5.81 -12.25
N TYR A 332 -7.65 6.05 -10.94
CA TYR A 332 -6.42 6.53 -10.33
C TYR A 332 -5.61 5.38 -9.71
N ALA A 333 -6.20 4.61 -8.79
CA ALA A 333 -5.59 3.43 -8.16
C ALA A 333 -4.12 3.66 -7.76
N GLU A 334 -3.88 4.68 -6.95
CA GLU A 334 -2.54 5.09 -6.57
C GLU A 334 -1.78 3.97 -5.84
N SER A 335 -0.50 3.77 -6.18
CA SER A 335 0.37 2.80 -5.50
C SER A 335 0.41 3.01 -3.98
N CYS A 336 0.52 4.26 -3.50
CA CYS A 336 0.47 4.58 -2.07
C CYS A 336 -0.87 4.24 -1.42
N ALA A 337 -1.98 4.35 -2.15
CA ALA A 337 -3.30 4.08 -1.59
C ALA A 337 -3.49 2.58 -1.35
N SER A 338 -2.99 1.71 -2.24
CA SER A 338 -2.93 0.26 -1.99
C SER A 338 -1.98 -0.13 -0.86
N ILE A 339 -0.87 0.60 -0.68
CA ILE A 339 0.02 0.42 0.47
C ILE A 339 -0.67 0.80 1.78
N GLY A 340 -1.30 1.98 1.83
CA GLY A 340 -2.07 2.40 3.00
C GLY A 340 -3.25 1.49 3.29
N LEU A 341 -3.88 0.91 2.26
CA LEU A 341 -4.88 -0.14 2.41
C LEU A 341 -4.31 -1.38 3.10
N MET A 342 -3.09 -1.81 2.75
CA MET A 342 -2.42 -2.91 3.46
C MET A 342 -2.14 -2.56 4.93
N MET A 343 -1.72 -1.32 5.22
CA MET A 343 -1.50 -0.85 6.59
C MET A 343 -2.80 -0.87 7.40
N PHE A 344 -3.90 -0.41 6.79
CA PHE A 344 -5.22 -0.44 7.42
C PHE A 344 -5.68 -1.88 7.64
N ALA A 345 -5.55 -2.75 6.63
CA ALA A 345 -5.89 -4.17 6.72
C ALA A 345 -5.13 -4.88 7.84
N ARG A 346 -3.83 -4.60 8.00
CA ARG A 346 -3.03 -5.11 9.11
C ARG A 346 -3.64 -4.69 10.45
N ARG A 347 -3.97 -3.41 10.64
CA ARG A 347 -4.59 -2.95 11.91
C ARG A 347 -5.97 -3.55 12.15
N MET A 348 -6.74 -3.77 11.09
CA MET A 348 -8.01 -4.50 11.17
C MET A 348 -7.80 -5.95 11.61
N LEU A 349 -6.80 -6.68 11.09
CA LEU A 349 -6.45 -8.04 11.55
C LEU A 349 -6.02 -8.09 13.01
N GLU A 350 -5.26 -7.09 13.45
CA GLU A 350 -4.82 -6.98 14.85
C GLU A 350 -6.00 -6.72 15.80
N MET A 351 -7.01 -5.97 15.35
CA MET A 351 -8.23 -5.69 16.08
C MET A 351 -9.22 -6.87 16.05
N GLU A 352 -9.42 -7.47 14.87
CA GLU A 352 -10.37 -8.55 14.61
C GLU A 352 -9.76 -9.55 13.61
N ALA A 353 -9.54 -10.78 14.06
CA ALA A 353 -8.94 -11.83 13.22
C ALA A 353 -9.97 -12.40 12.24
N ASP A 354 -10.28 -11.63 11.20
CA ASP A 354 -11.15 -12.01 10.09
C ASP A 354 -10.33 -12.05 8.79
N SER A 355 -10.43 -13.15 8.04
CA SER A 355 -9.62 -13.37 6.84
C SER A 355 -9.86 -12.31 5.77
N GLN A 356 -11.04 -11.69 5.73
CA GLN A 356 -11.39 -10.71 4.70
C GLN A 356 -10.37 -9.55 4.61
N TYR A 357 -9.77 -9.18 5.74
CA TYR A 357 -8.73 -8.14 5.79
C TYR A 357 -7.45 -8.62 5.11
N ALA A 358 -7.04 -9.86 5.39
CA ALA A 358 -5.88 -10.49 4.78
C ALA A 358 -6.11 -10.83 3.29
N ASP A 359 -7.34 -11.13 2.88
CA ASP A 359 -7.69 -11.34 1.47
C ASP A 359 -7.55 -10.03 0.66
N VAL A 360 -8.02 -8.91 1.21
CA VAL A 360 -7.81 -7.58 0.61
C VAL A 360 -6.33 -7.19 0.61
N MET A 361 -5.61 -7.49 1.68
CA MET A 361 -4.17 -7.24 1.80
C MET A 361 -3.36 -8.05 0.79
N GLU A 362 -3.68 -9.34 0.61
CA GLU A 362 -3.08 -10.22 -0.39
C GLU A 362 -3.37 -9.71 -1.81
N ARG A 363 -4.62 -9.31 -2.08
CA ARG A 363 -5.02 -8.74 -3.37
C ARG A 363 -4.25 -7.47 -3.70
N ALA A 364 -4.13 -6.53 -2.76
CA ALA A 364 -3.38 -5.29 -2.96
C ALA A 364 -1.89 -5.57 -3.20
N LEU A 365 -1.28 -6.45 -2.40
CA LEU A 365 0.14 -6.80 -2.53
C LEU A 365 0.44 -7.39 -3.90
N TYR A 366 -0.14 -8.54 -4.23
CA TYR A 366 0.22 -9.33 -5.41
C TYR A 366 -0.22 -8.70 -6.74
N ASN A 367 -1.02 -7.63 -6.68
CA ASN A 367 -1.48 -6.91 -7.86
C ASN A 367 -0.96 -5.47 -7.83
N THR A 368 -1.63 -4.53 -7.14
CA THR A 368 -1.33 -3.09 -7.32
C THR A 368 0.03 -2.68 -6.76
N VAL A 369 0.43 -3.20 -5.60
CA VAL A 369 1.73 -2.85 -5.00
C VAL A 369 2.89 -3.37 -5.84
N LEU A 370 2.88 -4.66 -6.22
CA LEU A 370 3.90 -5.20 -7.13
C LEU A 370 3.81 -4.56 -8.53
N GLY A 371 2.61 -4.21 -8.99
CA GLY A 371 2.37 -3.54 -10.26
C GLY A 371 2.90 -2.10 -10.28
N GLY A 372 3.04 -1.46 -9.13
CA GLY A 372 3.59 -0.11 -8.99
C GLY A 372 5.08 0.01 -9.31
N MET A 373 5.82 -1.10 -9.42
CA MET A 373 7.26 -1.10 -9.71
C MET A 373 7.60 -2.01 -10.90
N ALA A 374 8.50 -1.54 -11.76
CA ALA A 374 9.03 -2.34 -12.85
C ALA A 374 9.90 -3.47 -12.30
N LEU A 375 10.05 -4.53 -13.09
CA LEU A 375 10.89 -5.68 -12.71
C LEU A 375 12.39 -5.32 -12.64
N ASP A 376 12.78 -4.13 -13.10
CA ASP A 376 14.13 -3.59 -12.98
C ASP A 376 14.39 -2.76 -11.71
N GLY A 377 13.34 -2.45 -10.93
CA GLY A 377 13.44 -1.65 -9.70
C GLY A 377 13.78 -0.17 -9.91
N LYS A 378 13.75 0.35 -11.15
CA LYS A 378 14.14 1.74 -11.47
C LYS A 378 13.01 2.57 -12.05
N HIS A 379 11.91 1.92 -12.43
CA HIS A 379 10.73 2.58 -12.97
C HIS A 379 9.48 2.26 -12.13
N PHE A 380 8.62 3.25 -11.93
CA PHE A 380 7.45 3.18 -11.06
C PHE A 380 6.20 3.75 -11.73
N PHE A 381 5.05 3.22 -11.33
CA PHE A 381 3.75 3.84 -11.55
C PHE A 381 3.31 4.58 -10.29
N TYR A 382 2.80 5.79 -10.51
CA TYR A 382 1.95 6.47 -9.54
C TYR A 382 0.52 5.92 -9.64
N VAL A 383 -0.02 5.95 -10.86
CA VAL A 383 -1.38 5.52 -11.24
C VAL A 383 -1.35 4.12 -11.84
N ASN A 384 -2.26 3.24 -11.43
CA ASN A 384 -2.30 1.84 -11.86
C ASN A 384 -3.59 1.48 -12.63
N PRO A 385 -3.65 1.72 -13.96
CA PRO A 385 -4.84 1.50 -14.77
C PRO A 385 -5.21 0.02 -14.95
N LEU A 386 -6.49 -0.24 -15.23
CA LEU A 386 -7.01 -1.57 -15.57
C LEU A 386 -7.32 -1.71 -17.08
N GLU A 387 -7.35 -0.60 -17.80
CA GLU A 387 -7.43 -0.53 -19.26
C GLU A 387 -6.55 0.64 -19.76
N VAL A 388 -5.73 0.40 -20.78
CA VAL A 388 -4.83 1.39 -21.37
C VAL A 388 -4.90 1.31 -22.89
N HIS A 389 -5.14 2.45 -23.53
CA HIS A 389 -5.06 2.62 -24.98
C HIS A 389 -4.11 3.79 -25.30
N PRO A 390 -2.80 3.52 -25.54
CA PRO A 390 -1.77 4.56 -25.61
C PRO A 390 -2.06 5.67 -26.62
N LYS A 391 -2.69 5.32 -27.75
CA LYS A 391 -3.06 6.26 -28.81
C LYS A 391 -4.00 7.36 -28.32
N SER A 392 -4.90 7.08 -27.37
CA SER A 392 -5.84 8.07 -26.84
C SER A 392 -5.25 8.97 -25.76
N LEU A 393 -4.26 8.49 -25.00
CA LEU A 393 -3.73 9.19 -23.82
C LEU A 393 -3.21 10.59 -24.15
N LYS A 394 -2.59 10.76 -25.32
CA LYS A 394 -1.98 12.04 -25.74
C LYS A 394 -2.98 13.12 -26.15
N PHE A 395 -4.23 12.73 -26.44
CA PHE A 395 -5.22 13.62 -27.07
C PHE A 395 -6.47 13.83 -26.23
N ASN A 396 -6.61 13.15 -25.08
CA ASN A 396 -7.77 13.26 -24.22
C ASN A 396 -7.36 13.49 -22.77
N HIS A 397 -7.65 14.71 -22.28
CA HIS A 397 -7.23 15.21 -20.97
C HIS A 397 -7.81 14.45 -19.77
N ILE A 398 -8.86 13.63 -19.96
CA ILE A 398 -9.34 12.75 -18.90
C ILE A 398 -8.30 11.68 -18.50
N TYR A 399 -7.26 11.48 -19.33
CA TYR A 399 -6.21 10.49 -19.13
C TYR A 399 -4.83 11.10 -18.85
N ASP A 400 -4.72 12.41 -18.60
CA ASP A 400 -3.42 13.08 -18.40
C ASP A 400 -2.59 12.43 -17.26
N HIS A 401 -3.27 11.84 -16.27
CA HIS A 401 -2.69 11.11 -15.14
C HIS A 401 -2.24 9.68 -15.47
N VAL A 402 -2.76 9.08 -16.54
CA VAL A 402 -2.44 7.69 -16.92
C VAL A 402 -1.21 7.67 -17.82
N LYS A 403 -0.18 6.92 -17.41
CA LYS A 403 1.00 6.68 -18.23
C LYS A 403 0.99 5.25 -18.76
N PRO A 404 1.33 5.01 -20.04
CA PRO A 404 1.29 3.66 -20.61
C PRO A 404 2.53 2.84 -20.24
N VAL A 405 3.56 3.48 -19.68
CA VAL A 405 4.80 2.86 -19.20
C VAL A 405 5.19 3.46 -17.86
N ARG A 406 5.89 2.67 -17.03
CA ARG A 406 6.43 3.14 -15.76
C ARG A 406 7.47 4.23 -16.00
N GLN A 407 7.46 5.24 -15.14
CA GLN A 407 8.36 6.39 -15.22
C GLN A 407 9.52 6.22 -14.25
N ARG A 408 10.59 6.99 -14.40
CA ARG A 408 11.67 7.03 -13.39
C ARG A 408 11.21 7.79 -12.14
N TRP A 409 12.12 8.52 -11.49
CA TRP A 409 11.76 9.47 -10.44
C TRP A 409 10.95 10.62 -11.03
N PHE A 410 10.02 11.18 -10.24
CA PHE A 410 9.13 12.28 -10.64
C PHE A 410 8.94 13.23 -9.45
N GLY A 411 8.65 14.51 -9.70
CA GLY A 411 8.65 15.56 -8.67
C GLY A 411 7.77 15.31 -7.43
N CYS A 412 6.68 14.56 -7.55
CA CYS A 412 5.91 14.05 -6.39
C CYS A 412 6.26 12.58 -6.10
N ALA A 413 7.43 12.32 -5.53
CA ALA A 413 7.98 10.97 -5.41
C ALA A 413 7.46 10.15 -4.21
N CYS A 414 6.17 10.24 -3.87
CA CYS A 414 5.63 9.50 -2.73
C CYS A 414 5.69 7.98 -2.93
N CYS A 415 5.46 7.48 -4.15
CA CYS A 415 5.28 6.05 -4.45
C CYS A 415 6.55 5.21 -4.33
N PRO A 416 7.71 5.57 -4.95
CA PRO A 416 8.89 4.71 -4.92
C PRO A 416 9.40 4.37 -3.51
N PRO A 417 9.62 5.32 -2.57
CA PRO A 417 10.10 4.99 -1.23
C PRO A 417 9.02 4.28 -0.40
N ASN A 418 7.73 4.52 -0.69
CA ASN A 418 6.63 3.80 -0.04
C ASN A 418 6.61 2.31 -0.45
N ILE A 419 6.83 2.00 -1.73
CA ILE A 419 6.98 0.61 -2.20
C ILE A 419 8.20 -0.04 -1.55
N ALA A 420 9.33 0.66 -1.49
CA ALA A 420 10.56 0.15 -0.90
C ALA A 420 10.34 -0.28 0.57
N ARG A 421 9.79 0.62 1.41
CA ARG A 421 9.58 0.32 2.85
C ARG A 421 8.62 -0.84 3.10
N VAL A 422 7.59 -1.01 2.27
CA VAL A 422 6.62 -2.11 2.42
C VAL A 422 7.24 -3.44 2.02
N LEU A 423 7.95 -3.49 0.90
CA LEU A 423 8.60 -4.73 0.46
C LEU A 423 9.70 -5.15 1.43
N THR A 424 10.47 -4.20 1.98
CA THR A 424 11.47 -4.52 3.00
C THR A 424 10.86 -4.96 4.32
N SER A 425 9.64 -4.54 4.63
CA SER A 425 8.93 -4.88 5.87
C SER A 425 7.85 -5.95 5.71
N ILE A 426 7.85 -6.69 4.60
CA ILE A 426 6.76 -7.63 4.26
C ILE A 426 6.49 -8.67 5.36
N GLY A 427 7.51 -9.03 6.15
CA GLY A 427 7.39 -9.94 7.30
C GLY A 427 6.34 -9.51 8.32
N HIS A 428 6.12 -8.21 8.50
CA HIS A 428 5.08 -7.67 9.37
C HIS A 428 3.64 -7.97 8.89
N TYR A 429 3.47 -8.31 7.61
CA TYR A 429 2.17 -8.60 7.00
C TYR A 429 1.92 -10.11 6.84
N ILE A 430 2.97 -10.93 6.94
CA ILE A 430 2.86 -12.40 6.85
C ILE A 430 2.13 -12.96 8.08
N TYR A 431 2.39 -12.41 9.27
CA TYR A 431 1.89 -12.93 10.54
C TYR A 431 1.20 -11.86 11.38
N THR A 432 0.20 -12.29 12.18
CA THR A 432 -0.31 -11.52 13.33
C THR A 432 -0.13 -12.35 14.61
N PRO A 433 0.97 -12.18 15.34
CA PRO A 433 1.19 -12.87 16.61
C PRO A 433 0.22 -12.39 17.70
N ARG A 434 -0.45 -13.33 18.37
CA ARG A 434 -1.21 -13.10 19.59
C ARG A 434 -0.77 -14.07 20.66
N GLN A 435 -1.11 -13.76 21.91
CA GLN A 435 -0.78 -14.63 23.05
C GLN A 435 -1.40 -16.03 22.91
N ASP A 436 -2.59 -16.12 22.32
CA ASP A 436 -3.38 -17.35 22.18
C ASP A 436 -3.19 -18.07 20.83
N ALA A 437 -2.80 -17.34 19.78
CA ALA A 437 -2.61 -17.90 18.44
C ALA A 437 -1.61 -17.11 17.58
N LEU A 438 -0.92 -17.82 16.70
CA LEU A 438 -0.18 -17.24 15.59
C LEU A 438 -1.05 -17.28 14.33
N TYR A 439 -1.53 -16.13 13.87
CA TYR A 439 -2.24 -16.00 12.61
C TYR A 439 -1.24 -15.93 11.45
N ILE A 440 -1.43 -16.80 10.47
CA ILE A 440 -0.65 -16.86 9.23
C ILE A 440 -1.52 -16.26 8.13
N ASN A 441 -1.24 -14.98 7.82
CA ASN A 441 -2.04 -14.17 6.91
C ASN A 441 -1.61 -14.36 5.46
N MET A 442 -0.31 -14.52 5.19
CA MET A 442 0.20 -14.73 3.83
C MET A 442 1.05 -15.99 3.74
N TYR A 443 0.99 -16.66 2.59
CA TYR A 443 1.78 -17.85 2.33
C TYR A 443 3.01 -17.50 1.51
N VAL A 444 4.03 -17.00 2.22
CA VAL A 444 5.32 -16.58 1.65
C VAL A 444 6.40 -17.50 2.21
N GLY A 445 7.28 -18.02 1.37
CA GLY A 445 8.41 -18.84 1.82
C GLY A 445 9.28 -18.09 2.83
N ASN A 446 9.40 -18.58 4.05
CA ASN A 446 10.18 -17.94 5.11
C ASN A 446 10.53 -18.91 6.24
N SER A 447 11.47 -18.52 7.09
CA SER A 447 11.66 -19.06 8.44
C SER A 447 11.38 -17.97 9.46
N MET A 448 10.70 -18.30 10.55
CA MET A 448 10.43 -17.34 11.62
C MET A 448 10.51 -17.95 13.02
N GLU A 449 10.87 -17.12 14.00
CA GLU A 449 10.82 -17.41 15.42
C GLU A 449 9.95 -16.37 16.13
N VAL A 450 8.91 -16.81 16.85
CA VAL A 450 8.02 -15.94 17.62
C VAL A 450 8.00 -16.35 19.09
N PRO A 451 8.05 -15.40 20.05
CA PRO A 451 7.85 -15.71 21.46
C PRO A 451 6.41 -16.17 21.71
N VAL A 452 6.25 -17.23 22.50
CA VAL A 452 4.96 -17.74 22.95
C VAL A 452 5.01 -18.03 24.45
N VAL A 453 3.88 -18.37 25.05
CA VAL A 453 3.83 -18.70 26.48
C VAL A 453 4.76 -19.87 26.76
N ASN A 454 5.76 -19.65 27.62
CA ASN A 454 6.79 -20.63 28.03
C ASN A 454 7.76 -21.10 26.93
N GLY A 455 8.09 -20.26 25.94
CA GLY A 455 9.17 -20.56 25.00
C GLY A 455 9.12 -19.75 23.71
N SER A 456 9.64 -20.34 22.64
CA SER A 456 9.61 -19.79 21.28
C SER A 456 9.03 -20.82 20.33
N LEU A 457 8.13 -20.40 19.45
CA LEU A 457 7.67 -21.19 18.32
C LEU A 457 8.52 -20.85 17.10
N LYS A 458 9.20 -21.85 16.54
CA LYS A 458 9.96 -21.75 15.29
C LYS A 458 9.26 -22.52 14.20
N LEU A 459 9.10 -21.92 13.03
CA LEU A 459 8.52 -22.58 11.87
C LEU A 459 9.17 -22.12 10.58
N ARG A 460 9.03 -22.96 9.55
CA ARG A 460 9.40 -22.66 8.17
C ARG A 460 8.20 -22.85 7.26
N ILE A 461 7.86 -21.83 6.50
CA ILE A 461 6.95 -21.92 5.35
C ILE A 461 7.78 -22.13 4.09
N SER A 462 7.38 -23.09 3.27
CA SER A 462 7.98 -23.40 1.98
C SER A 462 6.91 -23.74 0.96
N GLY A 463 7.24 -23.61 -0.32
CA GLY A 463 6.31 -23.72 -1.44
C GLY A 463 6.69 -22.71 -2.51
N ASP A 464 5.90 -22.67 -3.58
CA ASP A 464 6.10 -21.75 -4.69
C ASP A 464 4.81 -20.95 -4.94
N TYR A 465 4.23 -20.44 -3.86
CA TYR A 465 3.11 -19.52 -3.90
C TYR A 465 3.60 -18.16 -4.44
N PRO A 466 2.87 -17.47 -5.34
CA PRO A 466 1.50 -17.69 -5.80
C PRO A 466 1.36 -18.57 -7.06
N TRP A 467 2.42 -19.26 -7.47
CA TRP A 467 2.45 -20.04 -8.73
C TRP A 467 1.88 -21.45 -8.56
N HIS A 468 2.11 -22.07 -7.41
CA HIS A 468 1.72 -23.45 -7.10
C HIS A 468 0.81 -23.52 -5.87
N GLU A 469 0.02 -24.60 -5.82
CA GLU A 469 -1.07 -24.80 -4.86
C GLU A 469 -0.60 -25.29 -3.48
N GLN A 470 0.60 -25.87 -3.41
CA GLN A 470 1.10 -26.53 -2.20
C GLN A 470 1.96 -25.59 -1.37
N VAL A 471 1.58 -25.44 -0.11
CA VAL A 471 2.34 -24.76 0.94
C VAL A 471 2.64 -25.78 2.03
N LYS A 472 3.88 -25.81 2.49
CA LYS A 472 4.35 -26.66 3.58
C LYS A 472 4.83 -25.79 4.74
N ILE A 473 4.24 -26.00 5.91
CA ILE A 473 4.62 -25.34 7.16
C ILE A 473 5.22 -26.40 8.08
N THR A 474 6.51 -26.27 8.37
CA THR A 474 7.27 -27.24 9.19
C THR A 474 7.62 -26.59 10.51
N ILE A 475 7.37 -27.27 11.63
CA ILE A 475 7.79 -26.83 12.94
C ILE A 475 9.28 -27.14 13.13
N GLU A 476 10.05 -26.12 13.48
CA GLU A 476 11.50 -26.19 13.74
C GLU A 476 11.83 -25.87 15.21
N SER A 477 10.82 -25.90 16.10
CA SER A 477 11.01 -25.67 17.53
C SER A 477 11.76 -26.83 18.19
N PRO A 478 12.96 -26.64 18.77
CA PRO A 478 13.71 -27.71 19.41
C PRO A 478 13.04 -28.25 20.68
N GLN A 479 12.26 -27.40 21.36
CA GLN A 479 11.44 -27.77 22.51
C GLN A 479 9.98 -27.79 22.10
N SER A 480 9.25 -28.80 22.56
CA SER A 480 7.81 -28.89 22.28
C SER A 480 7.06 -27.72 22.90
N VAL A 481 6.11 -27.16 22.14
CA VAL A 481 5.42 -25.93 22.52
C VAL A 481 3.93 -26.02 22.27
N TYR A 482 3.12 -25.73 23.29
CA TYR A 482 1.67 -25.65 23.14
C TYR A 482 1.28 -24.29 22.58
N HIS A 483 0.69 -24.27 21.38
CA HIS A 483 0.22 -23.05 20.76
C HIS A 483 -0.83 -23.33 19.68
N THR A 484 -1.57 -22.29 19.29
CA THR A 484 -2.53 -22.36 18.18
C THR A 484 -1.89 -21.79 16.91
N LEU A 485 -1.95 -22.54 15.82
CA LEU A 485 -1.70 -21.99 14.48
C LEU A 485 -3.05 -21.70 13.83
N ALA A 486 -3.25 -20.45 13.39
CA ALA A 486 -4.44 -20.02 12.67
C ALA A 486 -4.08 -19.76 11.21
N LEU A 487 -4.45 -20.68 10.31
CA LEU A 487 -4.10 -20.63 8.89
C LEU A 487 -5.23 -19.95 8.11
N ARG A 488 -4.94 -18.88 7.37
CA ARG A 488 -5.96 -18.25 6.50
C ARG A 488 -6.43 -19.21 5.42
N LEU A 489 -7.73 -19.32 5.24
CA LEU A 489 -8.34 -19.99 4.09
C LEU A 489 -8.79 -18.89 3.11
N PRO A 490 -8.06 -18.65 2.00
CA PRO A 490 -8.34 -17.52 1.12
C PRO A 490 -9.73 -17.60 0.49
N ASP A 491 -10.41 -16.47 0.34
CA ASP A 491 -11.76 -16.38 -0.22
C ASP A 491 -11.89 -16.95 -1.65
N TRP A 492 -10.82 -16.83 -2.44
CA TRP A 492 -10.74 -17.33 -3.81
C TRP A 492 -10.59 -18.87 -3.87
N CYS A 493 -10.26 -19.52 -2.76
CA CYS A 493 -10.02 -20.97 -2.67
C CYS A 493 -11.27 -21.69 -2.12
N SER A 494 -12.00 -22.38 -3.01
CA SER A 494 -13.27 -23.02 -2.65
C SER A 494 -13.13 -24.35 -1.88
N ALA A 495 -11.97 -25.00 -1.94
CA ALA A 495 -11.75 -26.32 -1.34
C ALA A 495 -10.31 -26.46 -0.79
N PRO A 496 -9.92 -25.63 0.20
CA PRO A 496 -8.61 -25.76 0.83
C PRO A 496 -8.50 -27.10 1.55
N GLN A 497 -7.33 -27.73 1.50
CA GLN A 497 -7.05 -28.98 2.20
C GLN A 497 -5.87 -28.79 3.13
N VAL A 498 -5.99 -29.26 4.38
CA VAL A 498 -4.92 -29.20 5.36
C VAL A 498 -4.69 -30.58 5.95
N LEU A 499 -3.47 -31.08 5.81
CA LEU A 499 -3.01 -32.33 6.41
C LEU A 499 -1.94 -32.00 7.44
N LEU A 500 -2.00 -32.66 8.60
CA LEU A 500 -0.95 -32.66 9.60
C LEU A 500 -0.29 -34.04 9.62
N ASN A 501 1.01 -34.11 9.32
CA ASN A 501 1.76 -35.35 9.25
C ASN A 501 1.07 -36.42 8.37
N GLY A 502 0.44 -35.98 7.27
CA GLY A 502 -0.29 -36.83 6.33
C GLY A 502 -1.72 -37.20 6.73
N GLN A 503 -2.21 -36.73 7.89
CA GLN A 503 -3.59 -36.98 8.34
C GLN A 503 -4.45 -35.70 8.26
N PRO A 504 -5.73 -35.79 7.89
CA PRO A 504 -6.63 -34.65 7.92
C PRO A 504 -6.72 -34.02 9.32
N VAL A 505 -6.75 -32.69 9.38
CA VAL A 505 -6.98 -31.96 10.64
C VAL A 505 -8.47 -31.73 10.89
N GLU A 506 -8.83 -31.63 12.17
CA GLU A 506 -10.16 -31.20 12.58
C GLU A 506 -10.47 -29.80 12.05
N GLN A 507 -11.71 -29.59 11.59
CA GLN A 507 -12.15 -28.33 10.98
C GLN A 507 -12.69 -27.38 12.06
N ASP A 508 -11.83 -26.59 12.68
CA ASP A 508 -12.19 -25.46 13.55
C ASP A 508 -11.94 -24.13 12.81
N ILE A 509 -12.85 -23.80 11.87
CA ILE A 509 -12.74 -22.59 11.05
C ILE A 509 -13.51 -21.44 11.71
N ARG A 510 -12.81 -20.34 11.96
CA ARG A 510 -13.39 -19.12 12.56
C ARG A 510 -13.01 -17.94 11.70
N LYS A 511 -14.01 -17.23 11.15
CA LYS A 511 -13.82 -16.05 10.29
C LYS A 511 -12.74 -16.25 9.21
N GLY A 512 -12.80 -17.38 8.53
CA GLY A 512 -11.86 -17.74 7.46
C GLY A 512 -10.46 -18.18 7.90
N TYR A 513 -10.21 -18.41 9.20
CA TYR A 513 -8.98 -19.02 9.69
C TYR A 513 -9.23 -20.42 10.28
N LEU A 514 -8.48 -21.41 9.82
CA LEU A 514 -8.45 -22.75 10.41
C LEU A 514 -7.53 -22.75 11.64
N HIS A 515 -8.11 -22.98 12.82
CA HIS A 515 -7.38 -22.99 14.08
C HIS A 515 -6.95 -24.42 14.45
N ILE A 516 -5.66 -24.59 14.74
CA ILE A 516 -5.07 -25.87 15.11
C ILE A 516 -4.32 -25.69 16.43
N SER A 517 -4.97 -26.08 17.53
CA SER A 517 -4.42 -25.97 18.88
C SER A 517 -3.79 -27.29 19.32
N ARG A 518 -2.47 -27.32 19.54
CA ARG A 518 -1.79 -28.53 20.03
C ARG A 518 -0.40 -28.22 20.60
N THR A 519 0.20 -29.25 21.18
CA THR A 519 1.64 -29.28 21.45
C THR A 519 2.38 -29.65 20.17
N TRP A 520 3.08 -28.67 19.60
CA TRP A 520 3.91 -28.79 18.42
C TRP A 520 5.29 -29.35 18.78
N GLN A 521 5.79 -30.27 17.97
CA GLN A 521 7.10 -30.90 18.11
C GLN A 521 7.94 -30.63 16.85
N GLU A 522 9.27 -30.68 16.99
CA GLU A 522 10.18 -30.58 15.85
C GLU A 522 9.81 -31.60 14.77
N GLY A 523 9.71 -31.14 13.52
CA GLY A 523 9.35 -31.98 12.37
C GLY A 523 7.86 -32.13 12.11
N ASP A 524 6.97 -31.70 13.02
CA ASP A 524 5.54 -31.59 12.73
C ASP A 524 5.34 -30.77 11.44
N THR A 525 4.57 -31.30 10.51
CA THR A 525 4.39 -30.71 9.18
C THR A 525 2.92 -30.55 8.86
N LEU A 526 2.50 -29.30 8.60
CA LEU A 526 1.25 -28.98 7.94
C LEU A 526 1.47 -28.87 6.44
N SER A 527 0.74 -29.66 5.66
CA SER A 527 0.62 -29.53 4.21
C SER A 527 -0.71 -28.87 3.90
N LEU A 528 -0.65 -27.62 3.45
CA LEU A 528 -1.78 -26.85 2.97
C LEU A 528 -1.81 -26.92 1.43
N THR A 529 -2.92 -27.38 0.87
CA THR A 529 -3.20 -27.33 -0.57
C THR A 529 -4.31 -26.32 -0.80
N LEU A 530 -4.02 -25.32 -1.61
CA LEU A 530 -4.96 -24.29 -2.06
C LEU A 530 -5.19 -24.47 -3.56
N PRO A 531 -6.21 -25.23 -4.00
CA PRO A 531 -6.46 -25.40 -5.42
C PRO A 531 -6.59 -24.05 -6.15
N MET A 532 -5.79 -23.86 -7.21
CA MET A 532 -5.70 -22.63 -8.00
C MET A 532 -6.18 -22.87 -9.44
N PRO A 533 -7.47 -23.23 -9.65
CA PRO A 533 -8.02 -23.24 -11.00
C PRO A 533 -8.02 -21.82 -11.56
N VAL A 534 -7.95 -21.71 -12.89
CA VAL A 534 -8.23 -20.44 -13.55
C VAL A 534 -9.71 -20.11 -13.34
N ARG A 535 -9.98 -18.93 -12.78
CA ARG A 535 -11.33 -18.46 -12.49
C ARG A 535 -11.70 -17.31 -13.40
N ARG A 536 -12.94 -17.36 -13.87
CA ARG A 536 -13.68 -16.21 -14.41
C ARG A 536 -14.25 -15.43 -13.22
N VAL A 537 -13.92 -14.14 -13.13
CA VAL A 537 -14.39 -13.24 -12.08
C VAL A 537 -15.33 -12.21 -12.69
N TYR A 538 -16.49 -12.05 -12.06
CA TYR A 538 -17.54 -11.13 -12.49
C TYR A 538 -17.68 -10.00 -11.48
N GLY A 539 -17.90 -8.78 -11.98
CA GLY A 539 -18.24 -7.65 -11.12
C GLY A 539 -19.65 -7.75 -10.56
N ASN A 540 -19.90 -7.06 -9.45
CA ASN A 540 -21.25 -6.82 -8.98
C ASN A 540 -22.06 -6.09 -10.09
N PRO A 541 -23.34 -6.42 -10.33
CA PRO A 541 -24.16 -5.77 -11.37
C PRO A 541 -24.28 -4.24 -11.25
N LEU A 542 -24.01 -3.67 -10.07
CA LEU A 542 -23.97 -2.22 -9.86
C LEU A 542 -22.69 -1.57 -10.42
N VAL A 543 -21.64 -2.34 -10.68
CA VAL A 543 -20.39 -1.86 -11.29
C VAL A 543 -20.59 -1.77 -12.81
N ARG A 544 -21.16 -0.66 -13.27
CA ARG A 544 -21.54 -0.43 -14.67
C ARG A 544 -20.40 -0.66 -15.68
N HIS A 545 -19.17 -0.32 -15.30
CA HIS A 545 -18.00 -0.32 -16.19
C HIS A 545 -17.52 -1.72 -16.58
N VAL A 546 -18.03 -2.76 -15.92
CA VAL A 546 -17.68 -4.16 -16.17
C VAL A 546 -18.87 -4.99 -16.63
N ALA A 547 -19.99 -4.36 -16.96
CA ALA A 547 -21.16 -5.03 -17.52
C ALA A 547 -20.81 -5.77 -18.82
N GLY A 548 -21.18 -7.06 -18.90
CA GLY A 548 -20.85 -7.92 -20.04
C GLY A 548 -19.36 -8.28 -20.16
N LYS A 549 -18.56 -7.98 -19.12
CA LYS A 549 -17.13 -8.29 -19.09
C LYS A 549 -16.80 -9.31 -18.02
N VAL A 550 -15.67 -9.98 -18.22
CA VAL A 550 -15.09 -10.97 -17.31
C VAL A 550 -13.61 -10.67 -17.12
N ALA A 551 -13.12 -10.85 -15.89
CA ALA A 551 -11.69 -10.81 -15.57
C ALA A 551 -11.19 -12.23 -15.29
N ILE A 552 -9.90 -12.48 -15.51
CA ILE A 552 -9.27 -13.77 -15.24
C ILE A 552 -8.41 -13.67 -13.99
N GLN A 553 -8.59 -14.63 -13.07
CA GLN A 553 -7.82 -14.73 -11.83
C GLN A 553 -7.34 -16.16 -11.62
N ARG A 554 -6.12 -16.35 -11.13
CA ARG A 554 -5.62 -17.64 -10.65
C ARG A 554 -4.90 -17.44 -9.32
N GLY A 555 -5.38 -18.11 -8.28
CA GLY A 555 -4.92 -17.83 -6.92
C GLY A 555 -5.17 -16.35 -6.57
N PRO A 556 -4.17 -15.64 -6.00
CA PRO A 556 -4.28 -14.21 -5.67
C PRO A 556 -4.01 -13.29 -6.87
N LEU A 557 -3.58 -13.83 -8.02
CA LEU A 557 -3.13 -13.05 -9.18
C LEU A 557 -4.28 -12.76 -10.13
N VAL A 558 -4.51 -11.48 -10.38
CA VAL A 558 -5.32 -11.00 -11.50
C VAL A 558 -4.48 -11.01 -12.76
N TYR A 559 -5.08 -11.38 -13.88
CA TYR A 559 -4.42 -11.44 -15.18
C TYR A 559 -4.93 -10.36 -16.14
N CYS A 560 -4.09 -9.97 -17.10
CA CYS A 560 -4.45 -9.03 -18.16
C CYS A 560 -3.98 -9.52 -19.54
N LEU A 561 -4.55 -8.92 -20.59
CA LEU A 561 -4.03 -9.00 -21.95
C LEU A 561 -3.12 -7.81 -22.19
N GLU A 562 -1.98 -8.03 -22.86
CA GLU A 562 -1.15 -6.97 -23.43
C GLU A 562 -1.10 -7.09 -24.95
N GLN A 563 -0.94 -5.94 -25.63
CA GLN A 563 -0.75 -5.85 -27.07
C GLN A 563 0.40 -6.74 -27.56
N ALA A 564 1.46 -6.87 -26.76
CA ALA A 564 2.63 -7.66 -27.10
C ALA A 564 2.33 -9.15 -27.37
N ASP A 565 1.28 -9.72 -26.74
CA ASP A 565 0.91 -11.12 -26.95
C ASP A 565 -0.34 -11.32 -27.81
N ASN A 566 -1.20 -10.30 -27.91
CA ASN A 566 -2.54 -10.42 -28.50
C ASN A 566 -2.76 -9.50 -29.72
N GLY A 567 -1.76 -8.67 -30.06
CA GLY A 567 -1.87 -7.64 -31.09
C GLY A 567 -2.67 -6.41 -30.63
N GLU A 568 -2.85 -5.46 -31.54
CA GLU A 568 -3.62 -4.22 -31.31
C GLU A 568 -5.13 -4.49 -31.17
N GLU A 569 -5.85 -3.49 -30.69
CA GLU A 569 -7.31 -3.46 -30.57
C GLU A 569 -7.85 -4.47 -29.56
N LEU A 570 -7.29 -4.48 -28.35
CA LEU A 570 -7.71 -5.40 -27.28
C LEU A 570 -9.19 -5.21 -26.90
N HIS A 571 -9.76 -4.04 -27.20
CA HIS A 571 -11.20 -3.77 -27.04
C HIS A 571 -12.09 -4.70 -27.89
N ASN A 572 -11.57 -5.26 -28.99
CA ASN A 572 -12.27 -6.17 -29.91
C ASN A 572 -12.06 -7.65 -29.61
N LEU A 573 -11.35 -8.00 -28.54
CA LEU A 573 -11.17 -9.38 -28.09
C LEU A 573 -12.34 -9.82 -27.20
N TRP A 574 -12.82 -11.03 -27.45
CA TRP A 574 -13.94 -11.67 -26.76
C TRP A 574 -13.53 -13.05 -26.26
N LEU A 575 -13.95 -13.39 -25.04
CA LEU A 575 -13.75 -14.70 -24.43
C LEU A 575 -15.08 -15.47 -24.43
N PRO A 576 -15.21 -16.56 -25.21
CA PRO A 576 -16.36 -17.47 -25.08
C PRO A 576 -16.42 -18.13 -23.69
N LYS A 577 -17.63 -18.33 -23.16
CA LYS A 577 -17.86 -19.01 -21.87
C LYS A 577 -17.31 -20.44 -21.81
N GLU A 578 -17.40 -21.15 -22.93
CA GLU A 578 -16.95 -22.54 -23.05
C GLU A 578 -15.44 -22.68 -23.27
N SER A 579 -14.70 -21.56 -23.33
CA SER A 579 -13.25 -21.62 -23.58
C SER A 579 -12.55 -22.29 -22.42
N GLU A 580 -11.76 -23.31 -22.73
CA GLU A 580 -10.86 -23.98 -21.80
C GLU A 580 -9.60 -23.16 -21.59
N PHE A 581 -9.08 -23.18 -20.37
CA PHE A 581 -7.85 -22.48 -20.02
C PHE A 581 -6.67 -23.45 -19.96
N ARG A 582 -5.60 -23.08 -20.65
CA ARG A 582 -4.30 -23.75 -20.53
C ARG A 582 -3.37 -22.86 -19.69
N VAL A 583 -2.85 -23.42 -18.61
CA VAL A 583 -1.83 -22.78 -17.77
C VAL A 583 -0.45 -23.31 -18.17
N PHE A 584 0.53 -22.43 -18.32
CA PHE A 584 1.90 -22.81 -18.68
C PHE A 584 2.94 -21.84 -18.12
N GLU A 585 4.17 -22.30 -17.91
CA GLU A 585 5.26 -21.44 -17.44
C GLU A 585 5.74 -20.51 -18.57
N GLY A 586 5.90 -19.24 -18.25
CA GLY A 586 6.45 -18.23 -19.15
C GLY A 586 7.93 -18.42 -19.45
N LYS A 587 8.44 -17.64 -20.41
CA LYS A 587 9.86 -17.63 -20.80
C LYS A 587 10.43 -16.22 -20.71
N GLY A 588 11.76 -16.12 -20.63
CA GLY A 588 12.46 -14.83 -20.56
C GLY A 588 12.02 -14.03 -19.34
N LEU A 589 11.44 -12.85 -19.55
CA LEU A 589 10.92 -11.97 -18.49
C LEU A 589 9.87 -12.63 -17.59
N PHE A 590 9.15 -13.62 -18.12
CA PHE A 590 8.13 -14.38 -17.42
C PHE A 590 8.60 -15.76 -16.95
N SER A 591 9.91 -16.03 -16.95
CA SER A 591 10.45 -17.27 -16.36
C SER A 591 9.93 -17.45 -14.93
N HIS A 592 9.52 -18.66 -14.59
CA HIS A 592 8.92 -19.03 -13.29
C HIS A 592 7.59 -18.35 -12.96
N LYS A 593 6.98 -17.64 -13.92
CA LYS A 593 5.62 -17.09 -13.79
C LYS A 593 4.66 -17.94 -14.60
N MET A 594 3.45 -18.14 -14.07
CA MET A 594 2.41 -18.89 -14.78
C MET A 594 1.60 -17.95 -15.67
N LEU A 595 1.58 -18.24 -16.97
CA LEU A 595 0.75 -17.59 -17.98
C LEU A 595 -0.51 -18.42 -18.25
N ILE A 596 -1.54 -17.79 -18.81
CA ILE A 596 -2.81 -18.45 -19.17
C ILE A 596 -3.09 -18.22 -20.65
N GLN A 597 -3.56 -19.26 -21.33
CA GLN A 597 -4.08 -19.18 -22.70
C GLN A 597 -5.50 -19.70 -22.76
N ALA A 598 -6.31 -19.12 -23.63
CA ALA A 598 -7.63 -19.62 -23.99
C ALA A 598 -7.92 -19.32 -25.46
N GLU A 599 -8.73 -20.17 -26.09
CA GLU A 599 -9.29 -19.85 -27.40
C GLU A 599 -10.33 -18.75 -27.25
N GLY A 600 -10.18 -17.69 -28.04
CA GLY A 600 -11.05 -16.53 -28.05
C GLY A 600 -11.40 -16.10 -29.46
N VAL A 601 -12.02 -14.93 -29.55
CA VAL A 601 -12.45 -14.36 -30.83
C VAL A 601 -12.01 -12.91 -30.91
N LYS A 602 -11.37 -12.53 -32.02
CA LYS A 602 -11.19 -11.13 -32.40
C LYS A 602 -12.31 -10.73 -33.36
N GLN A 603 -13.04 -9.67 -33.01
CA GLN A 603 -13.94 -9.00 -33.96
C GLN A 603 -13.11 -8.09 -34.85
N SER A 604 -13.17 -8.30 -36.17
CA SER A 604 -12.39 -7.53 -37.14
C SER A 604 -13.16 -7.30 -38.43
N ALA A 605 -12.86 -6.20 -39.10
CA ALA A 605 -13.44 -5.86 -40.40
C ALA A 605 -12.32 -5.67 -41.42
N ALA A 606 -12.53 -6.16 -42.65
CA ALA A 606 -11.60 -5.93 -43.75
C ALA A 606 -11.59 -4.44 -44.11
N ASP A 607 -10.40 -3.84 -44.21
CA ASP A 607 -10.22 -2.41 -44.51
C ASP A 607 -11.02 -1.47 -43.60
N ALA A 608 -11.07 -1.78 -42.29
CA ALA A 608 -11.86 -1.03 -41.30
C ALA A 608 -11.69 0.50 -41.38
N ALA A 609 -10.48 0.98 -41.69
CA ALA A 609 -10.18 2.41 -41.84
C ALA A 609 -10.87 3.09 -43.04
N GLN A 610 -11.36 2.33 -44.02
CA GLN A 610 -12.08 2.82 -45.19
C GLN A 610 -13.61 2.61 -45.08
N GLN A 611 -14.06 1.89 -44.05
CA GLN A 611 -15.49 1.64 -43.84
C GLN A 611 -16.20 2.86 -43.27
N SER A 612 -17.53 2.87 -43.41
CA SER A 612 -18.37 3.89 -42.79
C SER A 612 -18.27 3.83 -41.27
N LEU A 613 -18.34 5.00 -40.62
CA LEU A 613 -18.28 5.06 -39.15
C LEU A 613 -19.48 4.36 -38.48
N TRP A 614 -20.65 4.36 -39.12
CA TRP A 614 -21.89 3.78 -38.60
C TRP A 614 -22.47 2.76 -39.58
N HIS A 615 -22.89 1.62 -39.04
CA HIS A 615 -23.60 0.56 -39.74
C HIS A 615 -24.90 0.25 -38.98
N TYR A 616 -26.01 0.08 -39.68
CA TYR A 616 -27.33 -0.19 -39.09
C TYR A 616 -27.68 -1.66 -39.26
N ASP A 617 -28.28 -2.27 -38.24
CA ASP A 617 -28.84 -3.64 -38.17
C ASP A 617 -27.85 -4.81 -38.39
N VAL A 618 -26.70 -4.58 -39.01
CA VAL A 618 -25.69 -5.60 -39.33
C VAL A 618 -24.32 -5.11 -38.87
N SER A 619 -23.63 -5.93 -38.07
CA SER A 619 -22.25 -5.65 -37.69
C SER A 619 -21.33 -5.79 -38.92
N PRO A 620 -20.44 -4.82 -39.19
CA PRO A 620 -19.46 -4.94 -40.26
C PRO A 620 -18.31 -5.91 -39.90
N THR A 621 -18.26 -6.36 -38.64
CA THR A 621 -17.19 -7.22 -38.15
C THR A 621 -17.49 -8.69 -38.41
N SER A 622 -16.45 -9.42 -38.73
CA SER A 622 -16.41 -10.88 -38.75
C SER A 622 -15.67 -11.37 -37.52
N ARG A 623 -16.05 -12.58 -37.06
CA ARG A 623 -15.39 -13.25 -35.95
C ARG A 623 -14.22 -14.07 -36.48
N GLN A 624 -13.03 -13.81 -35.95
CA GLN A 624 -11.85 -14.59 -36.26
C GLN A 624 -11.37 -15.29 -34.99
N ALA A 625 -11.05 -16.57 -35.10
CA ALA A 625 -10.43 -17.31 -34.00
C ALA A 625 -9.12 -16.63 -33.61
N HIS A 626 -8.88 -16.49 -32.31
CA HIS A 626 -7.70 -15.83 -31.78
C HIS A 626 -7.32 -16.47 -30.45
N THR A 627 -6.07 -16.90 -30.29
CA THR A 627 -5.59 -17.42 -29.01
C THR A 627 -5.27 -16.25 -28.08
N LEU A 628 -6.07 -16.08 -27.03
CA LEU A 628 -5.86 -15.06 -26.01
C LEU A 628 -4.76 -15.52 -25.05
N THR A 629 -3.73 -14.69 -24.89
CA THR A 629 -2.63 -14.93 -23.95
C THR A 629 -2.66 -13.89 -22.84
N PHE A 630 -2.71 -14.39 -21.61
CA PHE A 630 -2.86 -13.61 -20.40
C PHE A 630 -1.59 -13.70 -19.56
N ILE A 631 -1.16 -12.56 -19.03
CA ILE A 631 -0.04 -12.46 -18.10
C ILE A 631 -0.53 -11.97 -16.72
N PRO A 632 0.16 -12.28 -15.62
CA PRO A 632 -0.14 -11.66 -14.33
C PRO A 632 -0.08 -10.14 -14.45
N TRP A 633 -1.14 -9.45 -14.04
CA TRP A 633 -1.30 -8.03 -14.32
C TRP A 633 -0.17 -7.21 -13.74
N PHE A 634 0.34 -7.51 -12.53
CA PHE A 634 1.48 -6.78 -11.94
C PHE A 634 2.72 -6.72 -12.87
N SER A 635 2.86 -7.66 -13.81
CA SER A 635 4.01 -7.75 -14.73
C SER A 635 3.85 -6.97 -16.04
N TRP A 636 2.71 -6.32 -16.26
CA TRP A 636 2.46 -5.48 -17.44
C TRP A 636 3.44 -4.30 -17.56
N ALA A 637 3.53 -3.71 -18.76
CA ALA A 637 4.39 -2.58 -19.10
C ALA A 637 5.89 -2.79 -18.80
N ASN A 638 6.37 -4.04 -18.86
CA ASN A 638 7.80 -4.39 -18.80
C ASN A 638 8.36 -4.82 -20.17
N ARG A 639 7.57 -4.71 -21.26
CA ARG A 639 7.95 -5.10 -22.63
C ARG A 639 7.80 -3.96 -23.65
N GLY A 640 7.72 -2.72 -23.17
CA GLY A 640 7.47 -1.52 -23.97
C GLY A 640 6.04 -1.00 -23.84
N GLU A 641 5.76 0.08 -24.57
CA GLU A 641 4.44 0.71 -24.65
C GLU A 641 3.48 -0.14 -25.50
N GLY A 642 2.25 -0.33 -25.03
CA GLY A 642 1.19 -1.04 -25.76
C GLY A 642 -0.15 -0.99 -25.04
N GLU A 643 -1.21 -1.43 -25.72
CA GLU A 643 -2.52 -1.62 -25.08
C GLU A 643 -2.45 -2.66 -23.95
N MET A 644 -3.28 -2.46 -22.92
CA MET A 644 -3.47 -3.43 -21.84
C MET A 644 -4.92 -3.41 -21.36
N ARG A 645 -5.49 -4.57 -21.02
CA ARG A 645 -6.80 -4.62 -20.33
C ARG A 645 -6.98 -5.85 -19.44
N ILE A 646 -7.65 -5.66 -18.30
CA ILE A 646 -8.08 -6.75 -17.40
C ILE A 646 -9.45 -7.29 -17.78
N TRP A 647 -10.43 -6.40 -17.96
CA TRP A 647 -11.83 -6.77 -18.21
C TRP A 647 -12.08 -6.98 -19.70
N ILE A 648 -12.39 -8.21 -20.09
CA ILE A 648 -12.57 -8.63 -21.48
C ILE A 648 -14.06 -8.88 -21.73
N ASN A 649 -14.54 -8.60 -22.94
CA ASN A 649 -15.93 -8.89 -23.28
C ASN A 649 -16.17 -10.41 -23.25
N GLU A 650 -17.23 -10.86 -22.60
CA GLU A 650 -17.61 -12.27 -22.57
C GLU A 650 -18.78 -12.53 -23.52
N GLN A 651 -18.74 -13.65 -24.24
CA GLN A 651 -19.80 -14.04 -25.18
C GLN A 651 -20.90 -14.87 -24.51
#